data_AF-E5C9E1-F1
#
_entry.id   AF-E5C9E1-F1
#
_cell.length_a   1.000
_cell.length_b   1.000
_cell.length_c   1.000
_cell.angle_alpha   90.00
_cell.angle_beta   90.00
_cell.angle_gamma   90.00
#
_symmetry.space_group_name_H-M   'P 1'
#
loop_
_entity.id
_entity.type
_entity.pdbx_description
1 polymer ?
#
loop_
_entity_poly.entity_id
_entity_poly.type
_entity_poly.pdbx_seq_one_letter_code
_entity_poly.pdbx_strand_id
1 'polypeptide(L)'
;MRNFLLLFLLLMPVIGSCTDDYDDSAAWKDIDGIYKDLDQLKEKLNSLQLQANALSQIVKGGAITSVTEAANGGYVISYKGSDNIEHSFTIATTDQMVSSPIIGIQEEAGTYYWTTTTKGQTTFLLDANKQKIPVSGSAPQIRVDENGYWIINGQQILDSNQKPIKAEGKTTSLITKVEMNDNGTASITLGNGETLSVNTFTLFNVEFKNTDQTAISPIIIEEGTKNLTLNYNIIGKKAAQALMLITRNDDGLEARLNSSNKTLVVTFADDFEEGVTMIMLYDTEDNVLIKPMRFTLPIIENGGIATATDFKAFIDAVTSGSSLRKFKDTEGNVILLNDIDMKDITLTSGAGSNVTSNTTNANTKVVYTIGEQTFNDVFDGKGHSVINLTFTYNLEDGNIAHGLFNALGSSGVIRNLVISGNATITGKAPQGAAIGGLVGYCEGSILACTNQINLSFEGTDAANVGVRMGGLAGVLYGNKIGDTTQANGCSNEGNLTCSNIVNTASGAYSAFNQGGIAGYIENDEAYIGYAINKGNISAPSGRGGGIAGTLQEGIIENSTNEGVIQDDVNGVFASTSKRYNVKRIGGLAGGINTDKYLKNCINNGNVYSQNGSRAGGFVGHNAGFVQSCTNNGIILSDATADGANKHGAGWACGYSGTKNGTNYITDCHIGGKVGDYSIYKNNPEDTPGATYSNAVRHGAFSKEANNFSNQDEAYYDWQVTEDRELASGIVYKHYSFINFNQNIYAIEIDMNNPKVTFETVMADEICPNPNGNNNSNNGKVLRETLSETCTRRRDEGRNIIVGINTGFFNSHDGFPRGMHIEEGEPVFINNPYVRSILTNHVWGFTFFDNRTVSFEKRDFTGKLKVGTKEYEYYSVNDTIVRLSGKPSYDANLYTFRYVKEPHPGLTNPIGTKALFIIGKNNQPLKVNSGDFEATITKIIDGRGTTVEAPYVTDKNEWVLQVTGDKADELVQNLKTGDKVQISAELKIGSSTNPIKVHNSSMYRYVYNGVYSAPPKKEDAETINPTTNLGMTQDKSKIVIFCVDGRTDSDRGLDFYEAYRVCKKLGLYDVIRFDGGGSTVMWTYENGIGKVINHVSDTKGERSCMNYLHVRVLE
;
A
#
# COMPACT_ATOMS: atom_id res chain seq x y z
N MET A 1 -5.88 -7.37 -18.72
CA MET A 1 -4.73 -8.16 -19.26
C MET A 1 -3.36 -7.51 -19.04
N ARG A 2 -3.20 -6.19 -19.19
CA ARG A 2 -1.95 -5.43 -18.97
C ARG A 2 -1.30 -5.67 -17.59
N ASN A 3 -2.09 -5.69 -16.52
CA ASN A 3 -1.57 -5.95 -15.16
C ASN A 3 -1.22 -7.43 -14.92
N PHE A 4 -1.81 -8.37 -15.67
CA PHE A 4 -1.53 -9.80 -15.52
C PHE A 4 -0.25 -10.20 -16.26
N LEU A 5 0.04 -9.58 -17.42
CA LEU A 5 1.31 -9.74 -18.14
C LEU A 5 2.48 -9.05 -17.43
N LEU A 6 2.27 -7.85 -16.86
CA LEU A 6 3.29 -7.17 -16.05
C LEU A 6 3.65 -7.96 -14.79
N LEU A 7 2.68 -8.61 -14.14
CA LEU A 7 2.96 -9.52 -13.02
C LEU A 7 3.74 -10.76 -13.45
N PHE A 8 3.46 -11.30 -14.64
CA PHE A 8 4.13 -12.49 -15.17
C PHE A 8 5.59 -12.20 -15.60
N LEU A 9 5.86 -10.98 -16.10
CA LEU A 9 7.21 -10.51 -16.46
C LEU A 9 8.06 -10.12 -15.25
N LEU A 10 7.45 -9.63 -14.16
CA LEU A 10 8.13 -9.29 -12.90
C LEU A 10 8.52 -10.53 -12.06
N LEU A 11 7.97 -11.70 -12.37
CA LEU A 11 8.23 -12.97 -11.66
C LEU A 11 9.38 -13.82 -12.24
N MET A 12 10.03 -13.39 -13.33
CA MET A 12 11.08 -14.20 -13.98
C MET A 12 12.50 -14.19 -13.36
N PRO A 13 12.94 -13.29 -12.46
CA PRO A 13 14.32 -13.34 -11.99
C PRO A 13 14.47 -14.17 -10.70
N VAL A 14 14.00 -15.42 -10.65
CA VAL A 14 14.38 -16.34 -9.55
C VAL A 14 14.46 -17.82 -9.96
N ILE A 15 14.85 -18.19 -11.18
CA ILE A 15 15.38 -19.55 -11.42
C ILE A 15 16.36 -19.53 -12.60
N GLY A 16 17.63 -19.82 -12.36
CA GLY A 16 18.57 -20.20 -13.41
C GLY A 16 19.77 -19.27 -13.62
N SER A 17 20.93 -19.82 -13.28
CA SER A 17 22.28 -19.37 -13.63
C SER A 17 22.45 -18.81 -15.04
N CYS A 18 23.37 -17.85 -15.17
CA CYS A 18 24.04 -17.37 -16.39
C CYS A 18 23.97 -18.33 -17.60
N THR A 19 23.13 -17.98 -18.58
CA THR A 19 23.30 -18.30 -20.00
C THR A 19 22.75 -17.12 -20.82
N ASP A 20 23.61 -16.49 -21.62
CA ASP A 20 23.32 -15.36 -22.51
C ASP A 20 22.46 -15.73 -23.74
N ASP A 21 21.36 -16.48 -23.58
CA ASP A 21 20.47 -16.84 -24.71
C ASP A 21 18.98 -16.94 -24.27
N TYR A 22 18.42 -15.87 -23.70
CA TYR A 22 16.96 -15.72 -23.64
C TYR A 22 16.48 -15.00 -24.90
N ASP A 23 16.08 -15.77 -25.91
CA ASP A 23 15.52 -15.28 -27.17
C ASP A 23 14.04 -14.88 -26.96
N ASP A 24 13.82 -13.65 -26.50
CA ASP A 24 12.49 -13.05 -26.35
C ASP A 24 11.91 -12.52 -27.67
N SER A 25 12.62 -12.70 -28.80
CA SER A 25 12.17 -12.26 -30.13
C SER A 25 10.81 -12.82 -30.50
N ALA A 26 10.47 -14.04 -30.04
CA ALA A 26 9.15 -14.63 -30.25
C ALA A 26 8.05 -13.89 -29.47
N ALA A 27 8.31 -13.53 -28.22
CA ALA A 27 7.37 -12.77 -27.38
C ALA A 27 7.20 -11.34 -27.91
N TRP A 28 8.27 -10.68 -28.35
CA TRP A 28 8.18 -9.37 -29.00
C TRP A 28 7.48 -9.42 -30.35
N LYS A 29 7.65 -10.49 -31.12
CA LYS A 29 6.93 -10.68 -32.39
C LYS A 29 5.44 -10.93 -32.19
N ASP A 30 5.06 -11.62 -31.13
CA ASP A 30 3.65 -11.80 -30.74
C ASP A 30 3.04 -10.48 -30.23
N ILE A 31 3.80 -9.69 -29.46
CA ILE A 31 3.41 -8.36 -28.99
C ILE A 31 3.24 -7.38 -30.17
N ASP A 32 4.18 -7.34 -31.12
CA ASP A 32 4.07 -6.56 -32.35
C ASP A 32 2.89 -7.01 -33.23
N GLY A 33 2.62 -8.32 -33.25
CA GLY A 33 1.42 -8.88 -33.88
C GLY A 33 0.13 -8.35 -33.26
N ILE A 34 0.05 -8.33 -31.92
CA ILE A 34 -1.09 -7.78 -31.17
C ILE A 34 -1.25 -6.27 -31.41
N TYR A 35 -0.16 -5.50 -31.42
CA TYR A 35 -0.22 -4.07 -31.72
C TYR A 35 -0.71 -3.80 -33.14
N LYS A 36 -0.23 -4.58 -34.12
CA LYS A 36 -0.68 -4.52 -35.51
C LYS A 36 -2.16 -4.89 -35.65
N ASP A 37 -2.63 -5.91 -34.94
CA ASP A 37 -4.03 -6.31 -34.92
C ASP A 37 -4.92 -5.26 -34.26
N LEU A 38 -4.45 -4.62 -33.18
CA LEU A 38 -5.14 -3.54 -32.47
C LEU A 38 -5.28 -2.29 -33.34
N ASP A 39 -4.24 -1.89 -34.05
CA ASP A 39 -4.28 -0.72 -34.93
C ASP A 39 -5.16 -0.98 -36.15
N GLN A 40 -5.13 -2.20 -36.72
CA GLN A 40 -6.10 -2.61 -37.74
C GLN A 40 -7.54 -2.65 -37.20
N LEU A 41 -7.77 -3.06 -35.95
CA LEU A 41 -9.08 -3.02 -35.30
C LEU A 41 -9.58 -1.58 -35.10
N LYS A 42 -8.70 -0.65 -34.70
CA LYS A 42 -9.03 0.78 -34.57
C LYS A 42 -9.41 1.41 -35.92
N GLU A 43 -8.64 1.14 -36.98
CA GLU A 43 -8.97 1.64 -38.33
C GLU A 43 -10.32 1.10 -38.82
N LYS A 44 -10.60 -0.19 -38.59
CA LYS A 44 -11.88 -0.83 -38.94
C LYS A 44 -13.05 -0.25 -38.13
N LEU A 45 -12.86 -0.04 -36.82
CA LEU A 45 -13.86 0.55 -35.95
C LEU A 45 -14.19 1.99 -36.35
N ASN A 46 -13.17 2.78 -36.69
CA ASN A 46 -13.34 4.14 -37.20
C ASN A 46 -14.13 4.15 -38.51
N SER A 47 -13.83 3.24 -39.44
CA SER A 47 -14.60 3.10 -40.70
C SER A 47 -16.08 2.73 -40.44
N LEU A 48 -16.35 1.78 -39.54
CA LEU A 48 -17.71 1.37 -39.19
C LEU A 48 -18.49 2.51 -38.50
N GLN A 49 -17.84 3.26 -37.61
CA GLN A 49 -18.42 4.43 -36.96
C GLN A 49 -18.72 5.55 -37.96
N LEU A 50 -17.83 5.79 -38.93
CA LEU A 50 -18.05 6.76 -40.01
C LEU A 50 -19.25 6.36 -40.89
N GLN A 51 -19.40 5.09 -41.23
CA GLN A 51 -20.56 4.60 -41.99
C GLN A 51 -21.87 4.72 -41.20
N ALA A 52 -21.87 4.42 -39.90
CA ALA A 52 -23.04 4.59 -39.04
C ALA A 52 -23.46 6.07 -38.90
N ASN A 53 -22.47 6.95 -38.77
CA ASN A 53 -22.68 8.39 -38.76
C ASN A 53 -23.24 8.89 -40.11
N ALA A 54 -22.70 8.39 -41.23
CA ALA A 54 -23.17 8.73 -42.57
C ALA A 54 -24.63 8.33 -42.79
N LEU A 55 -25.03 7.10 -42.44
CA LEU A 55 -26.43 6.67 -42.53
C LEU A 55 -27.36 7.52 -41.67
N SER A 56 -26.96 7.84 -40.43
CA SER A 56 -27.77 8.72 -39.58
C SER A 56 -27.95 10.11 -40.21
N GLN A 57 -26.90 10.69 -40.81
CA GLN A 57 -26.99 12.00 -41.46
C GLN A 57 -27.78 11.97 -42.77
N ILE A 58 -27.66 10.91 -43.57
CA ILE A 58 -28.42 10.74 -44.81
C ILE A 58 -29.91 10.54 -44.51
N VAL A 59 -30.25 9.72 -43.50
CA VAL A 59 -31.65 9.52 -43.06
C VAL A 59 -32.25 10.79 -42.44
N LYS A 60 -31.42 11.67 -41.85
CA LYS A 60 -31.84 13.00 -41.34
C LYS A 60 -32.03 14.08 -42.42
N GLY A 61 -32.01 13.71 -43.70
CA GLY A 61 -32.23 14.61 -44.82
C GLY A 61 -30.97 15.02 -45.59
N GLY A 62 -29.82 14.41 -45.28
CA GLY A 62 -28.62 14.52 -46.12
C GLY A 62 -28.77 13.81 -47.46
N ALA A 63 -27.88 14.12 -48.41
CA ALA A 63 -27.94 13.57 -49.77
C ALA A 63 -26.56 13.15 -50.28
N ILE A 64 -26.53 12.06 -51.06
CA ILE A 64 -25.31 11.61 -51.75
C ILE A 64 -25.02 12.59 -52.90
N THR A 65 -23.79 13.11 -52.92
CA THR A 65 -23.29 14.08 -53.92
C THR A 65 -22.56 13.38 -55.05
N SER A 66 -21.78 12.33 -54.75
CA SER A 66 -21.07 11.53 -55.75
C SER A 66 -20.70 10.13 -55.25
N VAL A 67 -20.54 9.21 -56.20
CA VAL A 67 -19.97 7.86 -56.01
C VAL A 67 -18.86 7.71 -57.04
N THR A 68 -17.62 7.53 -56.59
CA THR A 68 -16.44 7.41 -57.47
C THR A 68 -15.62 6.18 -57.11
N GLU A 69 -14.92 5.60 -58.07
CA GLU A 69 -14.07 4.43 -57.85
C GLU A 69 -12.76 4.85 -57.17
N ALA A 70 -12.41 4.18 -56.07
CA ALA A 70 -11.17 4.40 -55.32
C ALA A 70 -10.00 3.67 -55.99
N ALA A 71 -8.79 4.23 -55.87
CA ALA A 71 -7.57 3.69 -56.52
C ALA A 71 -7.21 2.24 -56.11
N ASN A 72 -7.83 1.70 -55.06
CA ASN A 72 -7.63 0.35 -54.52
C ASN A 72 -8.81 -0.61 -54.81
N GLY A 73 -9.74 -0.24 -55.71
CA GLY A 73 -10.86 -1.07 -56.16
C GLY A 73 -12.19 -0.87 -55.39
N GLY A 74 -12.22 -0.08 -54.31
CA GLY A 74 -13.45 0.26 -53.57
C GLY A 74 -14.23 1.45 -54.17
N TYR A 75 -15.22 1.97 -53.44
CA TYR A 75 -15.94 3.21 -53.83
C TYR A 75 -15.76 4.30 -52.77
N VAL A 76 -15.48 5.53 -53.20
CA VAL A 76 -15.58 6.74 -52.38
C VAL A 76 -16.99 7.31 -52.55
N ILE A 77 -17.72 7.36 -51.44
CA ILE A 77 -19.05 7.94 -51.35
C ILE A 77 -18.89 9.32 -50.73
N SER A 78 -19.31 10.35 -51.47
CA SER A 78 -19.41 11.70 -50.94
C SER A 78 -20.87 12.03 -50.67
N TYR A 79 -21.14 12.70 -49.56
CA TYR A 79 -22.47 13.10 -49.15
C TYR A 79 -22.41 14.42 -48.37
N LYS A 80 -23.50 15.17 -48.38
CA LYS A 80 -23.69 16.27 -47.44
C LYS A 80 -24.71 15.88 -46.40
N GLY A 81 -24.34 16.01 -45.13
CA GLY A 81 -25.25 15.83 -44.02
C GLY A 81 -26.19 17.02 -43.87
N SER A 82 -26.95 17.02 -42.77
CA SER A 82 -27.76 18.18 -42.41
C SER A 82 -26.89 19.44 -42.27
N ASP A 83 -25.66 19.34 -41.79
CA ASP A 83 -24.68 20.45 -41.72
C ASP A 83 -24.28 21.06 -43.07
N ASN A 84 -24.67 20.46 -44.20
CA ASN A 84 -24.34 20.87 -45.57
C ASN A 84 -22.82 20.92 -45.86
N ILE A 85 -22.01 20.28 -45.02
CA ILE A 85 -20.57 20.09 -45.19
C ILE A 85 -20.37 18.85 -46.07
N GLU A 86 -19.42 18.90 -47.01
CA GLU A 86 -19.07 17.75 -47.82
C GLU A 86 -18.28 16.76 -46.95
N HIS A 87 -18.86 15.57 -46.77
CA HIS A 87 -18.23 14.46 -46.10
C HIS A 87 -18.00 13.34 -47.12
N SER A 88 -16.97 12.54 -46.90
CA SER A 88 -16.73 11.35 -47.71
C SER A 88 -16.28 10.18 -46.88
N PHE A 89 -16.68 8.98 -47.26
CA PHE A 89 -16.16 7.75 -46.70
C PHE A 89 -15.93 6.75 -47.83
N THR A 90 -15.05 5.78 -47.58
CA THR A 90 -14.73 4.74 -48.56
C THR A 90 -15.34 3.41 -48.12
N ILE A 91 -15.97 2.70 -49.05
CA ILE A 91 -16.39 1.31 -48.87
C ILE A 91 -15.44 0.38 -49.63
N ALA A 92 -15.08 -0.74 -49.01
CA ALA A 92 -14.18 -1.76 -49.56
C ALA A 92 -14.83 -2.57 -50.71
N THR A 93 -14.04 -3.30 -51.50
CA THR A 93 -14.56 -4.19 -52.57
C THR A 93 -15.42 -5.32 -52.01
N THR A 94 -16.36 -5.81 -52.83
CA THR A 94 -17.26 -6.93 -52.47
C THR A 94 -16.48 -8.21 -52.11
N ASP A 95 -15.32 -8.46 -52.73
CA ASP A 95 -14.46 -9.62 -52.46
C ASP A 95 -13.72 -9.54 -51.10
N GLN A 96 -13.65 -8.36 -50.48
CA GLN A 96 -13.06 -8.16 -49.15
C GLN A 96 -14.07 -8.30 -48.01
N MET A 97 -15.37 -8.41 -48.29
CA MET A 97 -16.44 -8.47 -47.28
C MET A 97 -16.79 -9.90 -46.89
N VAL A 98 -15.95 -10.52 -46.05
CA VAL A 98 -16.07 -11.95 -45.70
C VAL A 98 -17.08 -12.23 -44.58
N SER A 99 -17.79 -11.21 -44.08
CA SER A 99 -18.69 -11.34 -42.92
C SER A 99 -19.84 -10.34 -42.87
N SER A 100 -21.03 -10.81 -42.47
CA SER A 100 -22.18 -9.96 -42.16
C SER A 100 -21.86 -8.97 -41.02
N PRO A 101 -22.28 -7.70 -41.12
CA PRO A 101 -22.03 -6.71 -40.09
C PRO A 101 -22.84 -7.02 -38.82
N ILE A 102 -22.24 -6.72 -37.66
CA ILE A 102 -22.89 -6.92 -36.35
C ILE A 102 -23.95 -5.85 -36.08
N ILE A 103 -23.83 -4.69 -36.72
CA ILE A 103 -24.82 -3.61 -36.72
C ILE A 103 -25.56 -3.61 -38.06
N GLY A 104 -26.87 -3.39 -38.01
CA GLY A 104 -27.71 -3.16 -39.17
C GLY A 104 -28.77 -2.12 -38.88
N ILE A 105 -29.68 -1.95 -39.83
CA ILE A 105 -30.95 -1.26 -39.63
C ILE A 105 -32.07 -2.19 -40.08
N GLN A 106 -33.28 -1.95 -39.59
CA GLN A 106 -34.48 -2.65 -40.04
C GLN A 106 -35.68 -1.68 -39.97
N GLU A 107 -36.54 -1.72 -40.98
CA GLU A 107 -37.75 -0.91 -41.03
C GLU A 107 -38.88 -1.54 -40.21
N GLU A 108 -39.57 -0.73 -39.40
CA GLU A 108 -40.81 -1.13 -38.75
C GLU A 108 -41.77 0.07 -38.73
N ALA A 109 -42.98 -0.11 -39.29
CA ALA A 109 -44.04 0.91 -39.37
C ALA A 109 -43.56 2.27 -39.96
N GLY A 110 -42.74 2.24 -41.00
CA GLY A 110 -42.24 3.44 -41.68
C GLY A 110 -41.09 4.17 -40.96
N THR A 111 -40.51 3.57 -39.92
CA THR A 111 -39.31 4.09 -39.23
C THR A 111 -38.20 3.07 -39.25
N TYR A 112 -36.98 3.48 -39.63
CA TYR A 112 -35.79 2.63 -39.53
C TYR A 112 -35.23 2.66 -38.11
N TYR A 113 -34.97 1.48 -37.54
CA TYR A 113 -34.36 1.31 -36.23
C TYR A 113 -33.00 0.62 -36.35
N TRP A 114 -32.10 0.93 -35.42
CA TRP A 114 -30.84 0.21 -35.31
C TRP A 114 -31.08 -1.24 -34.90
N THR A 115 -30.34 -2.17 -35.50
CA THR A 115 -30.39 -3.59 -35.17
C THR A 115 -29.00 -4.15 -34.93
N THR A 116 -28.94 -5.28 -34.22
CA THR A 116 -27.75 -6.11 -34.07
C THR A 116 -27.99 -7.49 -34.63
N THR A 117 -27.05 -8.02 -35.41
CA THR A 117 -27.12 -9.39 -35.95
C THR A 117 -26.02 -10.26 -35.37
N THR A 118 -26.40 -11.34 -34.70
CA THR A 118 -25.47 -12.32 -34.12
C THR A 118 -25.86 -13.73 -34.56
N LYS A 119 -24.91 -14.50 -35.13
CA LYS A 119 -25.13 -15.88 -35.67
C LYS A 119 -26.38 -16.04 -36.56
N GLY A 120 -26.72 -15.01 -37.34
CA GLY A 120 -27.88 -15.02 -38.26
C GLY A 120 -29.21 -14.62 -37.64
N GLN A 121 -29.23 -14.22 -36.36
CA GLN A 121 -30.41 -13.68 -35.69
C GLN A 121 -30.28 -12.15 -35.54
N THR A 122 -31.28 -11.41 -36.03
CA THR A 122 -31.34 -9.94 -35.96
C THR A 122 -32.30 -9.49 -34.86
N THR A 123 -31.86 -8.57 -34.01
CA THR A 123 -32.63 -7.97 -32.91
C THR A 123 -32.51 -6.45 -32.91
N PHE A 124 -33.49 -5.73 -32.37
CA PHE A 124 -33.43 -4.27 -32.27
C PHE A 124 -32.48 -3.81 -31.16
N LEU A 125 -31.74 -2.74 -31.44
CA LEU A 125 -30.96 -2.00 -30.44
C LEU A 125 -31.92 -1.19 -29.57
N LEU A 126 -31.72 -1.30 -28.25
CA LEU A 126 -32.54 -0.63 -27.26
C LEU A 126 -31.73 0.41 -26.48
N ASP A 127 -32.37 1.50 -26.07
CA ASP A 127 -31.78 2.50 -25.17
C ASP A 127 -31.82 2.06 -23.69
N ALA A 128 -31.33 2.92 -22.79
CA ALA A 128 -31.34 2.67 -21.35
C ALA A 128 -32.76 2.43 -20.77
N ASN A 129 -33.80 2.89 -21.46
CA ASN A 129 -35.21 2.73 -21.09
C ASN A 129 -35.88 1.53 -21.80
N LYS A 130 -35.11 0.67 -22.47
CA LYS A 130 -35.57 -0.48 -23.27
C LYS A 130 -36.44 -0.10 -24.49
N GLN A 131 -36.31 1.13 -24.99
CA GLN A 131 -37.01 1.60 -26.19
C GLN A 131 -36.13 1.40 -27.43
N LYS A 132 -36.73 1.11 -28.59
CA LYS A 132 -35.99 0.93 -29.85
C LYS A 132 -35.33 2.24 -30.25
N ILE A 133 -34.07 2.18 -30.68
CA ILE A 133 -33.32 3.38 -31.08
C ILE A 133 -33.57 3.67 -32.57
N PRO A 134 -34.26 4.78 -32.93
CA PRO A 134 -34.46 5.14 -34.33
C PRO A 134 -33.15 5.61 -34.98
N VAL A 135 -32.96 5.31 -36.26
CA VAL A 135 -31.77 5.73 -37.04
C VAL A 135 -31.67 7.25 -37.19
N SER A 136 -32.82 7.92 -37.20
CA SER A 136 -32.96 9.38 -37.14
C SER A 136 -32.61 9.98 -35.76
N GLY A 137 -32.36 9.16 -34.74
CA GLY A 137 -31.88 9.55 -33.42
C GLY A 137 -30.35 9.64 -33.32
N SER A 138 -29.78 9.31 -32.16
CA SER A 138 -28.32 9.24 -31.98
C SER A 138 -27.74 8.00 -32.66
N ALA A 139 -26.65 8.17 -33.41
CA ALA A 139 -25.90 7.04 -33.94
C ALA A 139 -25.28 6.24 -32.78
N PRO A 140 -25.27 4.90 -32.82
CA PRO A 140 -24.66 4.09 -31.79
C PRO A 140 -23.16 4.37 -31.72
N GLN A 141 -22.62 4.46 -30.51
CA GLN A 141 -21.18 4.47 -30.27
C GLN A 141 -20.66 3.04 -30.28
N ILE A 142 -19.88 2.70 -31.30
CA ILE A 142 -19.31 1.37 -31.48
C ILE A 142 -17.88 1.40 -30.95
N ARG A 143 -17.56 0.51 -30.00
CA ARG A 143 -16.24 0.38 -29.38
C ARG A 143 -15.84 -1.09 -29.21
N VAL A 144 -14.58 -1.30 -28.86
CA VAL A 144 -14.07 -2.57 -28.35
C VAL A 144 -13.54 -2.31 -26.93
N ASP A 145 -13.83 -3.21 -26.00
CA ASP A 145 -13.39 -3.10 -24.62
C ASP A 145 -11.94 -3.53 -24.40
N GLU A 146 -11.43 -3.37 -23.17
CA GLU A 146 -10.05 -3.73 -22.80
C GLU A 146 -9.70 -5.22 -22.99
N ASN A 147 -10.70 -6.08 -23.22
CA ASN A 147 -10.55 -7.51 -23.39
C ASN A 147 -10.86 -7.98 -24.83
N GLY A 148 -11.13 -7.06 -25.76
CA GLY A 148 -11.36 -7.36 -27.17
C GLY A 148 -12.82 -7.69 -27.54
N TYR A 149 -13.80 -7.36 -26.69
CA TYR A 149 -15.22 -7.60 -26.94
C TYR A 149 -15.94 -6.37 -27.51
N TRP A 150 -16.94 -6.60 -28.37
CA TRP A 150 -17.77 -5.53 -28.93
C TRP A 150 -18.58 -4.82 -27.85
N ILE A 151 -18.52 -3.49 -27.84
CA ILE A 151 -19.36 -2.59 -27.04
C ILE A 151 -20.18 -1.69 -27.96
N ILE A 152 -21.48 -1.55 -27.67
CA ILE A 152 -22.34 -0.52 -28.26
C ILE A 152 -22.96 0.30 -27.14
N ASN A 153 -22.86 1.64 -27.22
CA ASN A 153 -23.42 2.57 -26.23
C ASN A 153 -23.06 2.21 -24.78
N GLY A 154 -21.84 1.73 -24.55
CA GLY A 154 -21.34 1.34 -23.22
C GLY A 154 -21.73 -0.07 -22.74
N GLN A 155 -22.47 -0.85 -23.54
CA GLN A 155 -22.86 -2.23 -23.21
C GLN A 155 -22.22 -3.26 -24.14
N GLN A 156 -21.75 -4.38 -23.56
CA GLN A 156 -21.22 -5.50 -24.34
C GLN A 156 -22.32 -6.22 -25.13
N ILE A 157 -22.00 -6.62 -26.37
CA ILE A 157 -22.90 -7.44 -27.18
C ILE A 157 -22.80 -8.89 -26.72
N LEU A 158 -23.94 -9.50 -26.38
CA LEU A 158 -24.04 -10.88 -25.93
C LEU A 158 -24.56 -11.79 -27.06
N ASP A 159 -24.09 -13.04 -27.07
CA ASP A 159 -24.63 -14.09 -27.92
C ASP A 159 -25.92 -14.69 -27.34
N SER A 160 -26.52 -15.65 -28.07
CA SER A 160 -27.74 -16.35 -27.66
C SER A 160 -27.64 -17.10 -26.32
N ASN A 161 -26.44 -17.26 -25.76
CA ASN A 161 -26.18 -17.89 -24.46
C ASN A 161 -25.73 -16.86 -23.39
N GLN A 162 -25.97 -15.56 -23.62
CA GLN A 162 -25.55 -14.46 -22.75
C GLN A 162 -24.03 -14.32 -22.59
N LYS A 163 -23.24 -14.71 -23.60
CA LYS A 163 -21.77 -14.55 -23.58
C LYS A 163 -21.29 -13.39 -24.46
N PRO A 164 -20.34 -12.56 -24.00
CA PRO A 164 -19.79 -11.46 -24.80
C PRO A 164 -19.14 -11.93 -26.11
N ILE A 165 -19.35 -11.16 -27.19
CA ILE A 165 -18.85 -11.48 -28.54
C ILE A 165 -17.53 -10.75 -28.81
N LYS A 166 -16.48 -11.51 -29.15
CA LYS A 166 -15.12 -11.00 -29.43
C LYS A 166 -15.03 -10.40 -30.85
N ALA A 167 -14.21 -9.37 -31.03
CA ALA A 167 -14.12 -8.59 -32.28
C ALA A 167 -13.22 -9.19 -33.39
N GLU A 168 -12.83 -10.46 -33.30
CA GLU A 168 -11.83 -11.09 -34.17
C GLU A 168 -12.36 -11.51 -35.56
N GLY A 169 -11.52 -11.33 -36.60
CA GLY A 169 -11.58 -12.11 -37.85
C GLY A 169 -12.58 -11.70 -38.94
N LYS A 170 -13.14 -10.49 -38.92
CA LYS A 170 -14.26 -10.12 -39.79
C LYS A 170 -14.16 -8.67 -40.30
N THR A 171 -14.02 -8.48 -41.61
CA THR A 171 -14.23 -7.19 -42.28
C THR A 171 -15.72 -6.89 -42.28
N THR A 172 -16.14 -5.98 -41.41
CA THR A 172 -17.54 -5.56 -41.33
C THR A 172 -17.69 -4.20 -42.01
N SER A 173 -18.54 -4.16 -43.03
CA SER A 173 -19.04 -2.92 -43.61
C SER A 173 -20.53 -2.90 -43.41
N LEU A 174 -21.05 -1.76 -42.95
CA LEU A 174 -22.48 -1.55 -42.77
C LEU A 174 -23.15 -1.39 -44.15
N ILE A 175 -22.44 -0.74 -45.07
CA ILE A 175 -22.83 -0.52 -46.47
C ILE A 175 -22.00 -1.44 -47.36
N THR A 176 -22.67 -2.26 -48.17
CA THR A 176 -22.05 -3.24 -49.07
C THR A 176 -22.06 -2.80 -50.53
N LYS A 177 -23.00 -1.94 -50.91
CA LYS A 177 -23.11 -1.40 -52.26
C LYS A 177 -23.80 -0.04 -52.23
N VAL A 178 -23.42 0.87 -53.13
CA VAL A 178 -24.19 2.08 -53.44
C VAL A 178 -24.32 2.18 -54.96
N GLU A 179 -25.55 2.29 -55.46
CA GLU A 179 -25.85 2.44 -56.88
C GLU A 179 -26.61 3.73 -57.14
N MET A 180 -26.23 4.45 -58.19
CA MET A 180 -27.01 5.59 -58.67
C MET A 180 -28.14 5.06 -59.56
N ASN A 181 -29.39 5.39 -59.24
CA ASN A 181 -30.55 4.95 -59.99
C ASN A 181 -30.92 5.97 -61.10
N ASP A 182 -31.50 5.50 -62.20
CA ASP A 182 -31.92 6.34 -63.33
C ASP A 182 -32.99 7.40 -62.96
N ASN A 183 -33.72 7.18 -61.87
CA ASN A 183 -34.75 8.09 -61.34
C ASN A 183 -34.18 9.22 -60.46
N GLY A 184 -32.85 9.33 -60.31
CA GLY A 184 -32.22 10.39 -59.53
C GLY A 184 -32.15 10.14 -58.02
N THR A 185 -32.45 8.92 -57.55
CA THR A 185 -32.10 8.46 -56.19
C THR A 185 -30.83 7.60 -56.23
N ALA A 186 -30.27 7.27 -55.06
CA ALA A 186 -29.24 6.25 -54.94
C ALA A 186 -29.76 5.11 -54.07
N SER A 187 -29.43 3.88 -54.42
CA SER A 187 -29.74 2.67 -53.65
C SER A 187 -28.51 2.30 -52.82
N ILE A 188 -28.64 2.32 -51.50
CA ILE A 188 -27.62 1.83 -50.56
C ILE A 188 -28.01 0.40 -50.15
N THR A 189 -27.22 -0.60 -50.55
CA THR A 189 -27.38 -1.98 -50.07
C THR A 189 -26.59 -2.17 -48.78
N LEU A 190 -27.23 -2.79 -47.79
CA LEU A 190 -26.68 -3.06 -46.48
C LEU A 190 -26.15 -4.50 -46.35
N GLY A 191 -25.38 -4.78 -45.31
CA GLY A 191 -24.82 -6.11 -45.09
C GLY A 191 -25.80 -7.21 -44.70
N ASN A 192 -27.07 -6.87 -44.42
CA ASN A 192 -28.18 -7.84 -44.26
C ASN A 192 -28.95 -8.10 -45.58
N GLY A 193 -28.58 -7.42 -46.68
CA GLY A 193 -29.23 -7.53 -47.99
C GLY A 193 -30.39 -6.55 -48.23
N GLU A 194 -30.80 -5.76 -47.23
CA GLU A 194 -31.80 -4.70 -47.41
C GLU A 194 -31.21 -3.54 -48.23
N THR A 195 -32.07 -2.86 -48.99
CA THR A 195 -31.70 -1.72 -49.83
C THR A 195 -32.47 -0.48 -49.40
N LEU A 196 -31.73 0.58 -49.04
CA LEU A 196 -32.27 1.89 -48.69
C LEU A 196 -32.20 2.82 -49.91
N SER A 197 -33.33 3.37 -50.34
CA SER A 197 -33.36 4.43 -51.36
C SER A 197 -33.11 5.78 -50.70
N VAL A 198 -32.09 6.52 -51.15
CA VAL A 198 -31.70 7.83 -50.61
C VAL A 198 -31.67 8.89 -51.71
N ASN A 199 -31.95 10.14 -51.34
CA ASN A 199 -31.98 11.24 -52.31
C ASN A 199 -30.57 11.62 -52.76
N THR A 200 -30.42 11.95 -54.05
CA THR A 200 -29.17 12.50 -54.60
C THR A 200 -29.36 13.98 -54.93
N PHE A 201 -28.28 14.75 -54.90
CA PHE A 201 -28.29 16.18 -55.27
C PHE A 201 -28.74 16.48 -56.72
N THR A 202 -29.02 15.46 -57.54
CA THR A 202 -29.29 15.64 -58.96
C THR A 202 -30.77 15.89 -59.32
N LEU A 203 -31.72 15.67 -58.39
CA LEU A 203 -33.16 15.90 -58.61
C LEU A 203 -33.56 17.37 -58.42
N PHE A 204 -33.48 17.92 -57.20
CA PHE A 204 -33.64 19.36 -56.94
C PHE A 204 -32.97 19.76 -55.60
N ASN A 205 -32.44 20.99 -55.53
CA ASN A 205 -31.77 21.60 -54.37
C ASN A 205 -32.03 23.12 -54.39
N VAL A 206 -31.72 23.84 -53.32
CA VAL A 206 -31.84 25.30 -53.26
C VAL A 206 -30.48 25.98 -53.04
N GLU A 207 -30.18 26.96 -53.88
CA GLU A 207 -29.10 27.93 -53.70
C GLU A 207 -29.69 29.22 -53.11
N PHE A 208 -29.13 29.72 -52.01
CA PHE A 208 -29.45 31.03 -51.46
C PHE A 208 -28.38 32.05 -51.85
N LYS A 209 -28.79 33.29 -52.09
CA LYS A 209 -27.91 34.42 -52.34
C LYS A 209 -28.29 35.58 -51.43
N ASN A 210 -27.31 36.12 -50.73
CA ASN A 210 -27.44 37.41 -50.06
C ASN A 210 -26.94 38.47 -51.04
N THR A 211 -27.83 39.32 -51.54
CA THR A 211 -27.56 40.18 -52.70
C THR A 211 -27.08 39.35 -53.91
N ASP A 212 -25.85 39.54 -54.40
CA ASP A 212 -25.25 38.83 -55.53
C ASP A 212 -24.30 37.68 -55.13
N GLN A 213 -24.01 37.52 -53.83
CA GLN A 213 -23.10 36.50 -53.33
C GLN A 213 -23.85 35.26 -52.85
N THR A 214 -23.34 34.07 -53.18
CA THR A 214 -23.88 32.80 -52.67
C THR A 214 -23.80 32.78 -51.14
N ALA A 215 -24.94 32.63 -50.49
CA ALA A 215 -25.05 32.55 -49.04
C ALA A 215 -24.71 31.13 -48.58
N ILE A 216 -23.57 31.00 -47.91
CA ILE A 216 -23.07 29.74 -47.35
C ILE A 216 -23.44 29.70 -45.87
N SER A 217 -24.04 28.60 -45.42
CA SER A 217 -24.37 28.39 -44.00
C SER A 217 -23.11 27.97 -43.21
N PRO A 218 -22.80 28.55 -42.04
CA PRO A 218 -23.56 29.59 -41.35
C PRO A 218 -23.41 30.97 -42.01
N ILE A 219 -24.53 31.67 -42.14
CA ILE A 219 -24.60 33.02 -42.67
C ILE A 219 -24.27 33.98 -41.53
N ILE A 220 -23.17 34.71 -41.69
CA ILE A 220 -22.78 35.77 -40.74
C ILE A 220 -23.67 37.00 -41.00
N ILE A 221 -24.38 37.44 -39.96
CA ILE A 221 -25.23 38.63 -40.03
C ILE A 221 -24.55 39.81 -39.32
N GLU A 222 -24.70 41.02 -39.84
CA GLU A 222 -24.15 42.21 -39.19
C GLU A 222 -24.91 42.50 -37.89
N GLU A 223 -24.19 43.03 -36.89
CA GLU A 223 -24.78 43.35 -35.59
C GLU A 223 -25.87 44.44 -35.72
N GLY A 224 -27.01 44.22 -35.06
CA GLY A 224 -28.19 45.08 -35.20
C GLY A 224 -29.09 44.78 -36.39
N THR A 225 -28.77 43.79 -37.24
CA THR A 225 -29.64 43.35 -38.34
C THR A 225 -30.96 42.81 -37.80
N LYS A 226 -32.07 43.50 -38.09
CA LYS A 226 -33.43 43.04 -37.70
C LYS A 226 -34.05 42.07 -38.69
N ASN A 227 -33.70 42.19 -39.97
CA ASN A 227 -34.14 41.28 -41.00
C ASN A 227 -33.08 41.13 -42.09
N LEU A 228 -33.04 39.95 -42.71
CA LEU A 228 -32.20 39.61 -43.85
C LEU A 228 -33.06 38.99 -44.94
N THR A 229 -32.92 39.47 -46.18
CA THR A 229 -33.60 38.88 -47.34
C THR A 229 -32.61 38.12 -48.20
N LEU A 230 -32.84 36.83 -48.38
CA LEU A 230 -32.06 35.96 -49.26
C LEU A 230 -32.85 35.66 -50.52
N ASN A 231 -32.28 35.93 -51.69
CA ASN A 231 -32.80 35.40 -52.94
C ASN A 231 -32.54 33.90 -52.97
N TYR A 232 -33.45 33.11 -53.53
CA TYR A 232 -33.20 31.68 -53.69
C TYR A 232 -33.49 31.20 -55.10
N ASN A 233 -32.76 30.18 -55.54
CA ASN A 233 -33.03 29.47 -56.77
C ASN A 233 -33.03 27.98 -56.54
N ILE A 234 -34.09 27.30 -56.98
CA ILE A 234 -34.13 25.85 -56.98
C ILE A 234 -33.39 25.36 -58.23
N ILE A 235 -32.45 24.44 -58.06
CA ILE A 235 -31.54 23.91 -59.07
C ILE A 235 -31.66 22.38 -59.12
N GLY A 236 -31.40 21.74 -60.26
CA GLY A 236 -31.51 20.27 -60.43
C GLY A 236 -32.46 19.86 -61.57
N LYS A 237 -32.48 18.57 -61.93
CA LYS A 237 -33.23 18.04 -63.09
C LYS A 237 -34.75 18.25 -63.01
N LYS A 238 -35.30 18.29 -61.80
CA LYS A 238 -36.72 18.47 -61.47
C LYS A 238 -37.00 19.81 -60.75
N ALA A 239 -36.09 20.77 -60.80
CA ALA A 239 -36.25 22.07 -60.13
C ALA A 239 -37.57 22.80 -60.47
N ALA A 240 -38.11 22.60 -61.67
CA ALA A 240 -39.38 23.17 -62.09
C ALA A 240 -40.61 22.58 -61.39
N GLN A 241 -40.49 21.40 -60.77
CA GLN A 241 -41.58 20.68 -60.10
C GLN A 241 -41.50 20.79 -58.56
N ALA A 242 -40.40 21.32 -58.03
CA ALA A 242 -40.16 21.38 -56.60
C ALA A 242 -40.73 22.67 -55.96
N LEU A 243 -41.40 22.50 -54.83
CA LEU A 243 -41.88 23.54 -53.92
C LEU A 243 -40.98 23.58 -52.68
N MET A 244 -40.94 24.73 -52.02
CA MET A 244 -40.15 24.94 -50.80
C MET A 244 -41.07 25.42 -49.67
N LEU A 245 -40.81 24.98 -48.44
CA LEU A 245 -41.50 25.42 -47.24
C LEU A 245 -40.54 25.42 -46.03
N ILE A 246 -40.95 26.07 -44.95
CA ILE A 246 -40.18 26.15 -43.70
C ILE A 246 -40.83 25.20 -42.70
N THR A 247 -40.06 24.26 -42.16
CA THR A 247 -40.59 23.23 -41.23
C THR A 247 -40.36 23.58 -39.77
N ARG A 248 -39.32 24.37 -39.47
CA ARG A 248 -38.96 24.79 -38.11
C ARG A 248 -38.09 26.04 -38.14
N ASN A 249 -38.28 26.92 -37.15
CA ASN A 249 -37.33 27.95 -36.78
C ASN A 249 -36.91 27.71 -35.32
N ASP A 250 -35.67 28.07 -34.97
CA ASP A 250 -35.26 28.18 -33.57
C ASP A 250 -35.82 29.46 -32.93
N ASP A 251 -35.88 29.47 -31.59
CA ASP A 251 -36.35 30.63 -30.82
C ASP A 251 -35.46 31.86 -31.11
N GLY A 252 -36.08 33.04 -31.18
CA GLY A 252 -35.39 34.29 -31.53
C GLY A 252 -35.17 34.53 -33.03
N LEU A 253 -35.62 33.60 -33.90
CA LEU A 253 -35.53 33.71 -35.34
C LEU A 253 -36.88 33.38 -36.01
N GLU A 254 -37.31 34.20 -36.98
CA GLU A 254 -38.51 33.95 -37.78
C GLU A 254 -38.21 34.05 -39.28
N ALA A 255 -38.28 32.92 -39.98
CA ALA A 255 -38.14 32.89 -41.44
C ALA A 255 -39.51 32.82 -42.14
N ARG A 256 -39.67 33.57 -43.24
CA ARG A 256 -40.85 33.63 -44.09
C ARG A 256 -40.48 33.48 -45.55
N LEU A 257 -41.13 32.55 -46.23
CA LEU A 257 -40.89 32.27 -47.63
C LEU A 257 -41.84 33.06 -48.54
N ASN A 258 -41.31 33.65 -49.61
CA ASN A 258 -42.10 34.24 -50.70
C ASN A 258 -41.77 33.54 -52.02
N SER A 259 -42.67 32.65 -52.45
CA SER A 259 -42.50 31.84 -53.66
C SER A 259 -42.63 32.63 -54.96
N SER A 260 -43.36 33.75 -54.97
CA SER A 260 -43.53 34.59 -56.16
C SER A 260 -42.28 35.40 -56.49
N ASN A 261 -41.65 35.97 -55.47
CA ASN A 261 -40.44 36.77 -55.61
C ASN A 261 -39.16 35.95 -55.50
N LYS A 262 -39.27 34.64 -55.20
CA LYS A 262 -38.15 33.73 -54.91
C LYS A 262 -37.21 34.28 -53.82
N THR A 263 -37.78 34.74 -52.71
CA THR A 263 -37.03 35.27 -51.56
C THR A 263 -37.40 34.58 -50.26
N LEU A 264 -36.42 34.42 -49.38
CA LEU A 264 -36.56 34.01 -47.99
C LEU A 264 -36.19 35.19 -47.08
N VAL A 265 -37.18 35.71 -46.34
CA VAL A 265 -36.98 36.81 -45.40
C VAL A 265 -36.83 36.22 -44.01
N VAL A 266 -35.73 36.50 -43.34
CA VAL A 266 -35.46 36.06 -41.97
C VAL A 266 -35.44 37.26 -41.06
N THR A 267 -36.14 37.19 -39.94
CA THR A 267 -36.24 38.24 -38.91
C THR A 267 -35.57 37.74 -37.65
N PHE A 268 -34.77 38.59 -37.02
CA PHE A 268 -34.01 38.25 -35.80
C PHE A 268 -34.54 39.05 -34.61
N ALA A 269 -34.65 38.41 -33.46
CA ALA A 269 -34.94 39.07 -32.19
C ALA A 269 -33.79 40.01 -31.78
N ASP A 270 -34.07 40.89 -30.82
CA ASP A 270 -33.10 41.89 -30.36
C ASP A 270 -31.86 41.29 -29.69
N ASP A 271 -32.01 40.10 -29.11
CA ASP A 271 -31.01 39.31 -28.40
C ASP A 271 -30.48 38.12 -29.23
N PHE A 272 -30.79 38.06 -30.52
CA PHE A 272 -30.36 36.97 -31.40
C PHE A 272 -28.83 36.92 -31.56
N GLU A 273 -28.22 35.77 -31.27
CA GLU A 273 -26.80 35.52 -31.50
C GLU A 273 -26.53 34.44 -32.52
N GLU A 274 -27.28 33.35 -32.44
CA GLU A 274 -27.25 32.23 -33.37
C GLU A 274 -28.61 31.55 -33.45
N GLY A 275 -28.89 30.89 -34.57
CA GLY A 275 -30.10 30.10 -34.72
C GLY A 275 -30.26 29.51 -36.12
N VAL A 276 -31.17 28.55 -36.25
CA VAL A 276 -31.34 27.75 -37.46
C VAL A 276 -32.78 27.82 -37.98
N THR A 277 -32.94 27.98 -39.29
CA THR A 277 -34.18 27.69 -40.02
C THR A 277 -34.05 26.38 -40.77
N MET A 278 -35.02 25.49 -40.62
CA MET A 278 -35.13 24.25 -41.39
C MET A 278 -36.01 24.48 -42.63
N ILE A 279 -35.42 24.23 -43.80
CA ILE A 279 -36.06 24.42 -45.10
C ILE A 279 -36.32 23.05 -45.72
N MET A 280 -37.54 22.79 -46.15
CA MET A 280 -37.91 21.56 -46.86
C MET A 280 -38.25 21.89 -48.30
N LEU A 281 -37.69 21.14 -49.25
CA LEU A 281 -38.09 21.10 -50.64
C LEU A 281 -38.84 19.80 -50.90
N TYR A 282 -39.89 19.84 -51.70
CA TYR A 282 -40.64 18.65 -52.10
C TYR A 282 -41.23 18.78 -53.51
N ASP A 283 -41.45 17.68 -54.23
CA ASP A 283 -42.10 17.69 -55.55
C ASP A 283 -43.46 16.95 -55.54
N THR A 284 -44.11 16.87 -56.71
CA THR A 284 -45.40 16.19 -56.89
C THR A 284 -45.32 14.66 -56.91
N GLU A 285 -44.13 14.08 -56.76
CA GLU A 285 -43.86 12.64 -56.75
C GLU A 285 -43.29 12.18 -55.40
N ASP A 286 -43.62 12.93 -54.32
CA ASP A 286 -43.24 12.65 -52.93
C ASP A 286 -41.72 12.65 -52.63
N ASN A 287 -40.89 13.23 -53.51
CA ASN A 287 -39.46 13.42 -53.22
C ASN A 287 -39.30 14.59 -52.24
N VAL A 288 -38.44 14.47 -51.23
CA VAL A 288 -38.25 15.48 -50.16
C VAL A 288 -36.76 15.73 -49.85
N LEU A 289 -36.36 16.99 -49.69
CA LEU A 289 -35.03 17.41 -49.22
C LEU A 289 -35.17 18.40 -48.07
N ILE A 290 -34.45 18.20 -46.95
CA ILE A 290 -34.45 19.13 -45.82
C ILE A 290 -33.06 19.73 -45.63
N LYS A 291 -32.97 21.05 -45.48
CA LYS A 291 -31.73 21.81 -45.37
C LYS A 291 -31.80 22.82 -44.22
N PRO A 292 -30.96 22.71 -43.17
CA PRO A 292 -30.81 23.78 -42.21
C PRO A 292 -30.05 24.95 -42.82
N MET A 293 -30.45 26.15 -42.43
CA MET A 293 -29.75 27.37 -42.74
C MET A 293 -29.46 28.07 -41.42
N ARG A 294 -28.18 28.08 -41.04
CA ARG A 294 -27.71 28.65 -39.77
C ARG A 294 -27.38 30.12 -39.96
N PHE A 295 -27.72 30.93 -38.97
CA PHE A 295 -27.38 32.34 -38.87
C PHE A 295 -26.60 32.57 -37.59
N THR A 296 -25.59 33.44 -37.65
CA THR A 296 -24.78 33.78 -36.47
C THR A 296 -24.24 35.19 -36.58
N LEU A 297 -24.05 35.88 -35.46
CA LEU A 297 -23.31 37.12 -35.43
C LEU A 297 -21.79 36.86 -35.54
N PRO A 298 -20.98 37.81 -36.07
CA PRO A 298 -19.55 37.61 -36.27
C PRO A 298 -18.80 37.36 -34.96
N ILE A 299 -17.73 36.58 -34.97
CA ILE A 299 -16.84 36.47 -33.82
C ILE A 299 -16.18 37.85 -33.58
N ILE A 300 -16.11 38.31 -32.33
CA ILE A 300 -15.44 39.56 -31.99
C ILE A 300 -13.93 39.26 -31.93
N GLU A 301 -13.17 39.75 -32.91
CA GLU A 301 -11.75 39.41 -33.12
C GLU A 301 -10.85 39.72 -31.91
N ASN A 302 -11.27 40.65 -31.05
CA ASN A 302 -10.60 41.00 -29.78
C ASN A 302 -11.55 40.87 -28.57
N GLY A 303 -12.45 39.88 -28.60
CA GLY A 303 -13.37 39.61 -27.48
C GLY A 303 -12.62 39.13 -26.24
N GLY A 304 -13.04 39.60 -25.06
CA GLY A 304 -12.36 39.32 -23.80
C GLY A 304 -12.62 40.38 -22.74
N ILE A 305 -12.13 40.13 -21.53
CA ILE A 305 -12.26 41.02 -20.39
C ILE A 305 -10.93 41.76 -20.18
N ALA A 306 -10.91 43.07 -20.40
CA ALA A 306 -9.69 43.88 -20.31
C ALA A 306 -9.66 44.82 -19.10
N THR A 307 -10.82 45.16 -18.53
CA THR A 307 -10.96 46.14 -17.44
C THR A 307 -11.89 45.67 -16.33
N ALA A 308 -11.87 46.36 -15.18
CA ALA A 308 -12.77 46.08 -14.06
C ALA A 308 -14.26 46.29 -14.43
N THR A 309 -14.55 47.26 -15.29
CA THR A 309 -15.89 47.50 -15.82
C THR A 309 -16.35 46.34 -16.70
N ASP A 310 -15.47 45.82 -17.56
CA ASP A 310 -15.77 44.63 -18.39
C ASP A 310 -16.01 43.41 -17.52
N PHE A 311 -15.19 43.23 -16.48
CA PHE A 311 -15.33 42.12 -15.56
C PHE A 311 -16.66 42.19 -14.79
N LYS A 312 -17.05 43.36 -14.28
CA LYS A 312 -18.38 43.55 -13.69
C LYS A 312 -19.48 43.27 -14.71
N ALA A 313 -19.36 43.77 -15.94
CA ALA A 313 -20.35 43.54 -16.97
C ALA A 313 -20.47 42.04 -17.34
N PHE A 314 -19.39 41.27 -17.21
CA PHE A 314 -19.41 39.81 -17.36
C PHE A 314 -20.21 39.15 -16.24
N ILE A 315 -19.92 39.49 -14.99
CA ILE A 315 -20.67 38.98 -13.83
C ILE A 315 -22.17 39.31 -13.97
N ASP A 316 -22.49 40.55 -14.34
CA ASP A 316 -23.87 40.99 -14.56
C ASP A 316 -24.52 40.18 -15.70
N ALA A 317 -23.82 39.97 -16.83
CA ALA A 317 -24.34 39.24 -17.99
C ALA A 317 -24.61 37.76 -17.68
N VAL A 318 -23.72 37.08 -16.97
CA VAL A 318 -23.97 35.71 -16.49
C VAL A 318 -25.20 35.70 -15.60
N THR A 319 -25.34 36.67 -14.70
CA THR A 319 -26.44 36.70 -13.73
C THR A 319 -27.79 36.99 -14.38
N SER A 320 -27.82 37.86 -15.41
CA SER A 320 -29.04 38.20 -16.15
C SER A 320 -29.37 37.24 -17.29
N GLY A 321 -28.50 36.26 -17.59
CA GLY A 321 -28.63 35.39 -18.77
C GLY A 321 -28.43 36.13 -20.10
N SER A 322 -27.71 37.25 -20.08
CA SER A 322 -27.40 38.04 -21.28
C SER A 322 -26.19 37.47 -22.02
N SER A 323 -26.04 37.90 -23.27
CA SER A 323 -24.94 37.50 -24.15
C SER A 323 -23.56 37.52 -23.48
N LEU A 324 -22.83 36.41 -23.63
CA LEU A 324 -21.41 36.34 -23.27
C LEU A 324 -20.47 36.56 -24.45
N ARG A 325 -20.97 36.69 -25.67
CA ARG A 325 -20.17 36.77 -26.92
C ARG A 325 -19.06 37.83 -26.86
N LYS A 326 -19.31 38.98 -26.23
CA LYS A 326 -18.30 40.06 -26.10
C LYS A 326 -17.08 39.71 -25.25
N PHE A 327 -17.19 38.71 -24.38
CA PHE A 327 -16.11 38.27 -23.50
C PHE A 327 -15.37 37.05 -24.04
N LYS A 328 -15.83 36.50 -25.18
CA LYS A 328 -15.33 35.26 -25.74
C LYS A 328 -14.22 35.50 -26.75
N ASP A 329 -13.22 34.62 -26.74
CA ASP A 329 -12.20 34.54 -27.78
C ASP A 329 -12.70 33.82 -29.04
N THR A 330 -11.81 33.63 -30.02
CA THR A 330 -12.13 32.92 -31.27
C THR A 330 -12.44 31.44 -31.09
N GLU A 331 -12.07 30.85 -29.95
CA GLU A 331 -12.38 29.47 -29.58
C GLU A 331 -13.71 29.37 -28.80
N GLY A 332 -14.34 30.50 -28.46
CA GLY A 332 -15.57 30.58 -27.71
C GLY A 332 -15.40 30.59 -26.18
N ASN A 333 -14.16 30.65 -25.67
CA ASN A 333 -13.89 30.69 -24.24
C ASN A 333 -14.00 32.12 -23.71
N VAL A 334 -14.55 32.32 -22.51
CA VAL A 334 -14.43 33.61 -21.81
C VAL A 334 -12.99 33.78 -21.36
N ILE A 335 -12.33 34.87 -21.76
CA ILE A 335 -10.91 35.09 -21.45
C ILE A 335 -10.64 36.42 -20.75
N LEU A 336 -9.61 36.44 -19.90
CA LEU A 336 -8.95 37.68 -19.48
C LEU A 336 -7.89 38.10 -20.51
N LEU A 337 -7.85 39.39 -20.80
CA LEU A 337 -6.85 40.00 -21.68
C LEU A 337 -5.72 40.70 -20.90
N ASN A 338 -5.99 41.06 -19.64
CA ASN A 338 -5.07 41.74 -18.74
C ASN A 338 -5.34 41.33 -17.30
N ASP A 339 -4.44 41.70 -16.38
CA ASP A 339 -4.76 41.74 -14.96
C ASP A 339 -5.85 42.80 -14.69
N ILE A 340 -6.83 42.45 -13.87
CA ILE A 340 -8.02 43.25 -13.58
C ILE A 340 -7.96 43.77 -12.14
N ASP A 341 -7.88 45.09 -11.97
CA ASP A 341 -7.92 45.74 -10.65
C ASP A 341 -9.33 46.19 -10.27
N MET A 342 -9.92 45.55 -9.25
CA MET A 342 -11.30 45.79 -8.80
C MET A 342 -11.43 46.87 -7.72
N LYS A 343 -10.36 47.60 -7.37
CA LYS A 343 -10.33 48.55 -6.24
C LYS A 343 -11.47 49.57 -6.21
N ASP A 344 -11.90 50.07 -7.38
CA ASP A 344 -12.94 51.10 -7.50
C ASP A 344 -14.30 50.54 -7.95
N ILE A 345 -14.44 49.21 -8.04
CA ILE A 345 -15.64 48.52 -8.51
C ILE A 345 -16.14 47.54 -7.44
N THR A 346 -17.31 47.82 -6.87
CA THR A 346 -17.99 46.89 -5.95
C THR A 346 -18.87 45.90 -6.72
N LEU A 347 -18.69 44.60 -6.44
CA LEU A 347 -19.61 43.56 -6.87
C LEU A 347 -20.70 43.35 -5.81
N THR A 348 -21.95 43.29 -6.23
CA THR A 348 -23.10 43.05 -5.33
C THR A 348 -23.41 41.57 -5.14
N SER A 349 -22.94 40.71 -6.04
CA SER A 349 -23.06 39.24 -6.00
C SER A 349 -21.94 38.60 -6.82
N GLY A 350 -21.73 37.30 -6.64
CA GLY A 350 -20.96 36.49 -7.58
C GLY A 350 -21.70 36.26 -8.90
N ALA A 351 -21.01 35.68 -9.88
CA ALA A 351 -21.59 35.29 -11.16
C ALA A 351 -22.64 34.19 -11.01
N GLY A 352 -23.79 34.43 -11.62
CA GLY A 352 -24.86 33.47 -11.82
C GLY A 352 -25.97 33.52 -10.79
N SER A 353 -27.10 32.88 -11.15
CA SER A 353 -28.29 32.82 -10.31
C SER A 353 -28.05 32.09 -8.97
N ASN A 354 -28.93 32.37 -8.02
CA ASN A 354 -28.85 31.78 -6.68
C ASN A 354 -28.90 30.24 -6.71
N VAL A 355 -28.04 29.61 -5.91
CA VAL A 355 -28.14 28.19 -5.60
C VAL A 355 -29.12 28.01 -4.46
N THR A 356 -30.07 27.08 -4.59
CA THR A 356 -31.06 26.79 -3.54
C THR A 356 -30.78 25.44 -2.88
N SER A 357 -31.19 25.29 -1.62
CA SER A 357 -31.05 24.05 -0.86
C SER A 357 -32.40 23.35 -0.64
N ASN A 358 -32.41 22.02 -0.65
CA ASN A 358 -33.61 21.23 -0.36
C ASN A 358 -34.11 21.29 1.10
N THR A 359 -33.33 21.85 2.03
CA THR A 359 -33.66 21.84 3.46
C THR A 359 -33.03 22.99 4.22
N THR A 360 -33.75 23.46 5.24
CA THR A 360 -33.25 24.40 6.26
C THR A 360 -33.10 23.73 7.63
N ASN A 361 -33.40 22.42 7.73
CA ASN A 361 -33.37 21.67 8.98
C ASN A 361 -31.92 21.36 9.37
N ALA A 362 -31.53 21.71 10.59
CA ALA A 362 -30.20 21.42 11.12
C ALA A 362 -29.86 19.91 11.07
N ASN A 363 -28.57 19.59 10.87
CA ASN A 363 -28.04 18.22 10.83
C ASN A 363 -28.69 17.30 9.78
N THR A 364 -29.04 17.86 8.62
CA THR A 364 -29.57 17.06 7.50
C THR A 364 -28.65 17.16 6.29
N LYS A 365 -28.64 16.10 5.48
CA LYS A 365 -27.93 16.11 4.19
C LYS A 365 -28.56 17.20 3.31
N VAL A 366 -27.72 18.02 2.71
CA VAL A 366 -28.15 19.15 1.88
C VAL A 366 -27.98 18.75 0.42
N VAL A 367 -29.01 18.97 -0.37
CA VAL A 367 -28.95 18.86 -1.83
C VAL A 367 -29.11 20.25 -2.38
N TYR A 368 -28.19 20.64 -3.25
CA TYR A 368 -28.19 21.94 -3.90
C TYR A 368 -28.82 21.83 -5.27
N THR A 369 -29.53 22.89 -5.67
CA THR A 369 -30.07 23.06 -7.01
C THR A 369 -29.52 24.37 -7.55
N ILE A 370 -28.69 24.27 -8.60
CA ILE A 370 -28.16 25.43 -9.30
C ILE A 370 -29.26 26.16 -10.07
N GLY A 371 -29.15 27.49 -10.19
CA GLY A 371 -30.11 28.31 -10.93
C GLY A 371 -29.92 28.21 -12.44
N GLU A 372 -30.95 28.60 -13.22
CA GLU A 372 -30.91 28.54 -14.70
C GLU A 372 -29.72 29.32 -15.28
N GLN A 373 -29.38 30.48 -14.69
CA GLN A 373 -28.26 31.31 -15.14
C GLN A 373 -26.95 30.96 -14.42
N THR A 374 -26.63 29.67 -14.31
CA THR A 374 -25.34 29.22 -13.76
C THR A 374 -24.28 29.25 -14.86
N PHE A 375 -23.08 29.75 -14.53
CA PHE A 375 -21.97 29.69 -15.48
C PHE A 375 -21.60 28.23 -15.76
N ASN A 376 -21.67 27.84 -17.03
CA ASN A 376 -21.48 26.46 -17.47
C ASN A 376 -20.62 26.37 -18.74
N ASP A 377 -19.66 27.29 -18.87
CA ASP A 377 -18.75 27.42 -20.00
C ASP A 377 -17.28 27.49 -19.52
N VAL A 378 -16.33 27.73 -20.41
CA VAL A 378 -14.91 27.89 -20.06
C VAL A 378 -14.61 29.35 -19.73
N PHE A 379 -14.06 29.59 -18.54
CA PHE A 379 -13.40 30.82 -18.15
C PHE A 379 -11.89 30.57 -18.04
N ASP A 380 -11.11 31.16 -18.93
CA ASP A 380 -9.66 31.02 -18.98
C ASP A 380 -9.00 32.36 -18.61
N GLY A 381 -8.41 32.42 -17.42
CA GLY A 381 -7.68 33.60 -16.98
C GLY A 381 -6.41 33.86 -17.80
N LYS A 382 -5.95 32.91 -18.64
CA LYS A 382 -4.71 33.00 -19.43
C LYS A 382 -3.46 33.34 -18.59
N GLY A 383 -3.49 33.08 -17.29
CA GLY A 383 -2.44 33.42 -16.32
C GLY A 383 -2.57 34.82 -15.72
N HIS A 384 -3.61 35.59 -16.08
CA HIS A 384 -3.91 36.90 -15.50
C HIS A 384 -4.62 36.79 -14.15
N SER A 385 -4.59 37.92 -13.42
CA SER A 385 -5.12 38.03 -12.07
C SER A 385 -6.34 38.95 -11.99
N VAL A 386 -7.28 38.66 -11.09
CA VAL A 386 -8.31 39.61 -10.65
C VAL A 386 -8.00 40.00 -9.20
N ILE A 387 -7.61 41.25 -8.99
CA ILE A 387 -7.05 41.72 -7.71
C ILE A 387 -7.94 42.76 -7.03
N ASN A 388 -7.69 42.98 -5.74
CA ASN A 388 -8.45 43.91 -4.90
C ASN A 388 -9.96 43.60 -4.81
N LEU A 389 -10.32 42.32 -4.95
CA LEU A 389 -11.70 41.87 -4.78
C LEU A 389 -12.14 42.07 -3.32
N THR A 390 -13.25 42.76 -3.12
CA THR A 390 -13.86 42.91 -1.79
C THR A 390 -15.30 42.45 -1.82
N PHE A 391 -15.59 41.40 -1.06
CA PHE A 391 -16.93 40.83 -0.96
C PHE A 391 -17.47 40.93 0.46
N THR A 392 -18.78 41.15 0.57
CA THR A 392 -19.51 40.94 1.83
C THR A 392 -20.67 40.01 1.53
N TYR A 393 -20.60 38.79 2.05
CA TYR A 393 -21.64 37.79 1.88
C TYR A 393 -22.52 37.79 3.13
N ASN A 394 -23.77 38.21 3.01
CA ASN A 394 -24.74 38.12 4.09
C ASN A 394 -25.57 36.86 3.92
N LEU A 395 -25.39 35.88 4.81
CA LEU A 395 -26.01 34.56 4.70
C LEU A 395 -27.54 34.55 4.96
N GLU A 396 -28.14 35.70 5.31
CA GLU A 396 -29.59 35.85 5.46
C GLU A 396 -30.34 36.08 4.13
N ASP A 397 -29.64 35.94 3.00
CA ASP A 397 -30.11 36.18 1.65
C ASP A 397 -30.93 35.04 1.00
N GLY A 398 -31.22 33.98 1.76
CA GLY A 398 -32.01 32.83 1.28
C GLY A 398 -31.19 31.57 0.96
N ASN A 399 -30.00 31.42 1.56
CA ASN A 399 -29.11 30.25 1.43
C ASN A 399 -28.46 30.13 0.05
N ILE A 400 -27.95 31.24 -0.45
CA ILE A 400 -27.20 31.31 -1.70
C ILE A 400 -25.80 30.73 -1.47
N ALA A 401 -25.28 29.98 -2.45
CA ALA A 401 -23.86 29.61 -2.45
C ALA A 401 -23.01 30.82 -2.88
N HIS A 402 -21.93 31.10 -2.15
CA HIS A 402 -21.14 32.31 -2.30
C HIS A 402 -19.74 32.04 -2.82
N GLY A 403 -19.33 32.81 -3.83
CA GLY A 403 -17.97 32.89 -4.35
C GLY A 403 -17.90 33.96 -5.43
N LEU A 404 -16.74 34.12 -6.08
CA LEU A 404 -16.66 34.92 -7.31
C LEU A 404 -17.67 34.41 -8.36
N PHE A 405 -17.86 33.10 -8.39
CA PHE A 405 -18.98 32.40 -9.02
C PHE A 405 -19.85 31.78 -7.93
N ASN A 406 -21.15 32.04 -7.96
CA ASN A 406 -22.07 31.45 -6.97
C ASN A 406 -22.13 29.93 -7.16
N ALA A 407 -22.19 29.48 -8.42
CA ALA A 407 -22.01 28.09 -8.81
C ALA A 407 -21.24 27.94 -10.12
N LEU A 408 -20.68 26.75 -10.32
CA LEU A 408 -20.09 26.31 -11.59
C LEU A 408 -20.82 25.04 -12.04
N GLY A 409 -21.46 25.08 -13.21
CA GLY A 409 -22.18 23.94 -13.76
C GLY A 409 -21.25 22.80 -14.20
N SER A 410 -21.80 21.61 -14.41
CA SER A 410 -21.05 20.37 -14.69
C SER A 410 -20.16 20.39 -15.94
N SER A 411 -20.44 21.26 -16.92
CA SER A 411 -19.60 21.48 -18.11
C SER A 411 -18.67 22.68 -17.96
N GLY A 412 -18.85 23.48 -16.91
CA GLY A 412 -18.06 24.67 -16.65
C GLY A 412 -16.62 24.35 -16.27
N VAL A 413 -15.70 25.17 -16.74
CA VAL A 413 -14.26 25.06 -16.43
C VAL A 413 -13.72 26.44 -16.11
N ILE A 414 -13.13 26.62 -14.93
CA ILE A 414 -12.34 27.81 -14.61
C ILE A 414 -10.88 27.41 -14.60
N ARG A 415 -10.03 28.08 -15.39
CA ARG A 415 -8.61 27.76 -15.45
C ARG A 415 -7.67 28.95 -15.51
N ASN A 416 -6.41 28.73 -15.12
CA ASN A 416 -5.30 29.68 -15.25
C ASN A 416 -5.60 31.07 -14.66
N LEU A 417 -6.19 31.11 -13.46
CA LEU A 417 -6.69 32.34 -12.86
C LEU A 417 -6.12 32.54 -11.44
N VAL A 418 -5.66 33.75 -11.15
CA VAL A 418 -5.32 34.17 -9.79
C VAL A 418 -6.35 35.18 -9.29
N ILE A 419 -6.88 34.98 -8.08
CA ILE A 419 -7.81 35.94 -7.45
C ILE A 419 -7.22 36.43 -6.13
N SER A 420 -7.28 37.73 -5.83
CA SER A 420 -6.79 38.28 -4.55
C SER A 420 -7.72 39.34 -3.97
N GLY A 421 -7.77 39.40 -2.63
CA GLY A 421 -8.68 40.31 -1.94
C GLY A 421 -9.14 39.82 -0.57
N ASN A 422 -10.33 40.24 -0.16
CA ASN A 422 -10.94 39.85 1.11
C ASN A 422 -12.45 39.61 0.94
N ALA A 423 -12.97 38.58 1.60
CA ALA A 423 -14.41 38.35 1.73
C ALA A 423 -14.80 38.23 3.21
N THR A 424 -15.78 39.03 3.62
CA THR A 424 -16.36 38.98 4.97
C THR A 424 -17.73 38.31 4.90
N ILE A 425 -17.91 37.24 5.67
CA ILE A 425 -19.15 36.48 5.75
C ILE A 425 -19.90 36.90 7.01
N THR A 426 -21.10 37.44 6.87
CA THR A 426 -21.92 37.99 7.95
C THR A 426 -23.32 37.34 7.97
N GLY A 427 -24.15 37.71 8.95
CA GLY A 427 -25.52 37.20 9.07
C GLY A 427 -25.60 35.82 9.75
N LYS A 428 -26.81 35.29 9.84
CA LYS A 428 -27.08 33.96 10.41
C LYS A 428 -26.97 32.89 9.34
N ALA A 429 -26.02 31.98 9.50
CA ALA A 429 -25.82 30.88 8.57
C ALA A 429 -27.02 29.92 8.53
N PRO A 430 -27.56 29.62 7.34
CA PRO A 430 -28.53 28.55 7.13
C PRO A 430 -27.85 27.17 7.04
N GLN A 431 -28.65 26.10 7.13
CA GLN A 431 -28.18 24.73 6.90
C GLN A 431 -27.58 24.61 5.51
N GLY A 432 -26.28 24.39 5.50
CA GLY A 432 -25.51 24.13 4.32
C GLY A 432 -25.02 25.35 3.55
N ALA A 433 -24.84 26.49 4.21
CA ALA A 433 -24.18 27.63 3.59
C ALA A 433 -22.86 27.19 2.92
N ALA A 434 -22.76 27.39 1.61
CA ALA A 434 -21.63 27.00 0.78
C ALA A 434 -20.83 28.24 0.39
N ILE A 435 -19.59 28.36 0.85
CA ILE A 435 -18.76 29.56 0.70
C ILE A 435 -17.38 29.16 0.15
N GLY A 436 -17.06 29.63 -1.06
CA GLY A 436 -15.74 29.49 -1.67
C GLY A 436 -15.09 30.84 -1.94
N GLY A 437 -13.76 30.90 -1.96
CA GLY A 437 -13.07 32.08 -2.49
C GLY A 437 -13.34 32.27 -3.98
N LEU A 438 -13.35 31.18 -4.75
CA LEU A 438 -13.63 31.19 -6.19
C LEU A 438 -15.07 30.74 -6.51
N VAL A 439 -15.51 29.59 -6.01
CA VAL A 439 -16.82 28.99 -6.34
C VAL A 439 -17.58 28.60 -5.07
N GLY A 440 -18.83 29.03 -4.91
CA GLY A 440 -19.67 28.57 -3.80
C GLY A 440 -19.97 27.07 -3.88
N TYR A 441 -20.66 26.66 -4.95
CA TYR A 441 -21.03 25.28 -5.23
C TYR A 441 -20.52 24.82 -6.61
N CYS A 442 -19.66 23.80 -6.65
CA CYS A 442 -18.92 23.41 -7.84
C CYS A 442 -19.34 22.03 -8.36
N GLU A 443 -19.98 21.97 -9.53
CA GLU A 443 -20.17 20.75 -10.32
C GLU A 443 -19.12 20.59 -11.43
N GLY A 444 -18.53 21.71 -11.87
CA GLY A 444 -17.52 21.77 -12.94
C GLY A 444 -16.08 21.56 -12.48
N SER A 445 -15.13 21.97 -13.31
CA SER A 445 -13.68 21.82 -13.04
C SER A 445 -12.98 23.14 -12.73
N ILE A 446 -12.07 23.13 -11.76
CA ILE A 446 -11.18 24.27 -11.44
C ILE A 446 -9.74 23.81 -11.65
N LEU A 447 -8.99 24.42 -12.55
CA LEU A 447 -7.66 23.94 -12.99
C LEU A 447 -6.61 25.07 -12.99
N ALA A 448 -5.45 24.86 -12.39
CA ALA A 448 -4.37 25.86 -12.36
C ALA A 448 -4.83 27.24 -11.82
N CYS A 449 -5.72 27.23 -10.82
CA CYS A 449 -6.23 28.46 -10.19
C CYS A 449 -5.59 28.69 -8.83
N THR A 450 -5.33 29.95 -8.48
CA THR A 450 -4.79 30.35 -7.17
C THR A 450 -5.74 31.32 -6.46
N ASN A 451 -6.21 30.95 -5.27
CA ASN A 451 -6.96 31.84 -4.38
C ASN A 451 -6.04 32.53 -3.37
N GLN A 452 -5.97 33.85 -3.41
CA GLN A 452 -5.33 34.73 -2.43
C GLN A 452 -6.37 35.58 -1.66
N ILE A 453 -7.66 35.24 -1.75
CA ILE A 453 -8.71 35.92 -0.98
C ILE A 453 -8.72 35.39 0.45
N ASN A 454 -8.62 36.29 1.44
CA ASN A 454 -8.89 35.95 2.83
C ASN A 454 -10.40 35.83 3.07
N LEU A 455 -10.86 34.72 3.66
CA LEU A 455 -12.25 34.50 4.05
C LEU A 455 -12.40 34.67 5.56
N SER A 456 -13.11 35.73 5.99
CA SER A 456 -13.41 36.01 7.39
C SER A 456 -14.87 35.72 7.71
N PHE A 457 -15.13 34.65 8.45
CA PHE A 457 -16.46 34.35 8.98
C PHE A 457 -16.71 35.12 10.28
N GLU A 458 -17.59 36.12 10.18
CA GLU A 458 -18.02 37.03 11.25
C GLU A 458 -19.53 36.89 11.54
N GLY A 459 -20.20 35.99 10.84
CA GLY A 459 -21.59 35.63 11.05
C GLY A 459 -21.81 34.76 12.30
N THR A 460 -23.04 34.25 12.42
CA THR A 460 -23.40 33.31 13.48
C THR A 460 -23.85 31.98 12.89
N ASP A 461 -23.53 30.89 13.56
CA ASP A 461 -23.95 29.54 13.18
C ASP A 461 -24.67 28.89 14.37
N ALA A 462 -25.89 28.40 14.15
CA ALA A 462 -26.71 27.80 15.18
C ALA A 462 -26.25 26.37 15.51
N ALA A 463 -26.70 25.81 16.63
CA ALA A 463 -26.33 24.45 17.02
C ALA A 463 -26.74 23.43 15.94
N ASN A 464 -25.78 22.62 15.49
CA ASN A 464 -25.92 21.59 14.47
C ASN A 464 -26.25 22.09 13.05
N VAL A 465 -26.12 23.38 12.77
CA VAL A 465 -26.24 23.91 11.42
C VAL A 465 -24.90 23.73 10.70
N GLY A 466 -24.91 23.07 9.55
CA GLY A 466 -23.70 22.80 8.79
C GLY A 466 -23.28 23.99 7.95
N VAL A 467 -22.04 24.47 8.08
CA VAL A 467 -21.43 25.45 7.17
C VAL A 467 -20.32 24.76 6.37
N ARG A 468 -20.11 25.16 5.12
CA ARG A 468 -19.12 24.56 4.21
C ARG A 468 -18.30 25.68 3.57
N MET A 469 -17.12 25.92 4.12
CA MET A 469 -16.25 27.01 3.71
C MET A 469 -14.93 26.47 3.17
N GLY A 470 -14.58 26.83 1.94
CA GLY A 470 -13.32 26.41 1.31
C GLY A 470 -12.58 27.56 0.63
N GLY A 471 -11.25 27.46 0.54
CA GLY A 471 -10.45 28.51 -0.11
C GLY A 471 -10.77 28.64 -1.60
N LEU A 472 -10.98 27.53 -2.30
CA LEU A 472 -11.44 27.54 -3.69
C LEU A 472 -12.93 27.28 -3.79
N ALA A 473 -13.40 26.17 -3.21
CA ALA A 473 -14.79 25.75 -3.30
C ALA A 473 -15.44 25.57 -1.93
N GLY A 474 -16.62 26.15 -1.71
CA GLY A 474 -17.42 25.83 -0.51
C GLY A 474 -17.82 24.37 -0.49
N VAL A 475 -18.38 23.92 -1.62
CA VAL A 475 -18.73 22.53 -1.89
C VAL A 475 -18.19 22.10 -3.24
N LEU A 476 -17.45 20.99 -3.25
CA LEU A 476 -17.14 20.25 -4.45
C LEU A 476 -18.15 19.12 -4.59
N TYR A 477 -19.12 19.32 -5.48
CA TYR A 477 -20.07 18.29 -5.83
C TYR A 477 -19.52 17.42 -6.96
N GLY A 478 -19.13 17.98 -8.09
CA GLY A 478 -18.76 17.21 -9.30
C GLY A 478 -17.34 17.46 -9.80
N ASN A 479 -16.91 16.64 -10.77
CA ASN A 479 -15.64 16.75 -11.49
C ASN A 479 -14.41 16.93 -10.57
N LYS A 480 -13.66 18.04 -10.70
CA LYS A 480 -12.30 18.10 -10.17
C LYS A 480 -11.78 19.49 -9.83
N ILE A 481 -11.03 19.57 -8.73
CA ILE A 481 -10.13 20.69 -8.42
C ILE A 481 -8.70 20.19 -8.64
N GLY A 482 -8.04 20.74 -9.65
CA GLY A 482 -6.87 20.13 -10.27
C GLY A 482 -7.22 18.88 -11.06
N ASP A 483 -6.21 18.09 -11.41
CA ASP A 483 -6.39 16.79 -12.05
C ASP A 483 -5.20 15.86 -11.78
N THR A 484 -4.97 14.86 -12.62
CA THR A 484 -3.87 13.91 -12.44
C THR A 484 -2.50 14.47 -12.85
N THR A 485 -2.41 15.74 -13.23
CA THR A 485 -1.20 16.44 -13.63
C THR A 485 -0.90 17.61 -12.70
N GLN A 486 0.37 17.80 -12.36
CA GLN A 486 0.80 18.91 -11.51
C GLN A 486 0.54 20.28 -12.15
N ALA A 487 0.57 20.38 -13.48
CA ALA A 487 0.35 21.64 -14.20
C ALA A 487 -1.04 22.23 -13.95
N ASN A 488 -2.04 21.38 -13.69
CA ASN A 488 -3.39 21.82 -13.40
C ASN A 488 -3.68 21.93 -11.89
N GLY A 489 -2.69 21.70 -11.03
CA GLY A 489 -2.84 21.83 -9.58
C GLY A 489 -3.30 23.24 -9.17
N CYS A 490 -4.27 23.31 -8.27
CA CYS A 490 -4.80 24.57 -7.76
C CYS A 490 -4.21 24.92 -6.39
N SER A 491 -4.14 26.20 -6.05
CA SER A 491 -3.59 26.64 -4.76
C SER A 491 -4.52 27.57 -3.99
N ASN A 492 -4.48 27.46 -2.66
CA ASN A 492 -5.04 28.45 -1.75
C ASN A 492 -3.93 29.05 -0.90
N GLU A 493 -3.74 30.36 -0.99
CA GLU A 493 -2.81 31.16 -0.21
C GLU A 493 -3.55 32.12 0.75
N GLY A 494 -4.86 32.30 0.56
CA GLY A 494 -5.71 33.10 1.44
C GLY A 494 -6.02 32.41 2.78
N ASN A 495 -6.08 33.19 3.85
CA ASN A 495 -6.43 32.67 5.17
C ASN A 495 -7.95 32.46 5.30
N LEU A 496 -8.35 31.40 6.00
CA LEU A 496 -9.74 31.15 6.36
C LEU A 496 -9.87 31.26 7.87
N THR A 497 -10.62 32.25 8.36
CA THR A 497 -10.73 32.52 9.79
C THR A 497 -12.18 32.60 10.25
N CYS A 498 -12.48 31.97 11.38
CA CYS A 498 -13.72 32.12 12.11
C CYS A 498 -13.36 32.40 13.56
N SER A 499 -13.71 33.58 14.08
CA SER A 499 -13.27 33.99 15.43
C SER A 499 -14.19 33.51 16.55
N ASN A 500 -15.49 33.38 16.27
CA ASN A 500 -16.50 33.06 17.27
C ASN A 500 -17.74 32.41 16.63
N ILE A 501 -18.16 31.24 17.14
CA ILE A 501 -19.40 30.55 16.77
C ILE A 501 -19.94 29.78 17.98
N VAL A 502 -21.25 29.51 18.00
CA VAL A 502 -21.90 28.74 19.09
C VAL A 502 -22.10 27.26 18.74
N ASN A 503 -21.93 26.88 17.47
CA ASN A 503 -22.07 25.50 17.03
C ASN A 503 -20.98 24.63 17.67
N THR A 504 -21.36 23.53 18.31
CA THR A 504 -20.45 22.58 18.96
C THR A 504 -20.42 21.21 18.28
N ALA A 505 -21.16 21.06 17.17
CA ALA A 505 -21.25 19.81 16.46
C ALA A 505 -20.00 19.54 15.61
N SER A 506 -19.65 18.26 15.50
CA SER A 506 -18.49 17.79 14.74
C SER A 506 -18.84 16.67 13.72
N GLY A 507 -20.13 16.50 13.43
CA GLY A 507 -20.64 15.58 12.41
C GLY A 507 -20.53 16.16 11.00
N ALA A 508 -20.53 15.32 9.97
CA ALA A 508 -20.34 15.78 8.58
C ALA A 508 -21.40 16.83 8.16
N TYR A 509 -22.68 16.61 8.50
CA TYR A 509 -23.79 17.49 8.11
C TYR A 509 -24.08 18.64 9.09
N SER A 510 -23.53 18.59 10.30
CA SER A 510 -23.85 19.52 11.39
C SER A 510 -22.70 20.42 11.80
N ALA A 511 -21.48 20.10 11.35
CA ALA A 511 -20.30 20.86 11.69
C ALA A 511 -20.13 22.12 10.82
N PHE A 512 -19.39 23.07 11.39
CA PHE A 512 -18.68 24.06 10.60
C PHE A 512 -17.49 23.39 9.89
N ASN A 513 -17.63 23.11 8.59
CA ASN A 513 -16.62 22.46 7.77
C ASN A 513 -15.74 23.51 7.08
N GLN A 514 -14.43 23.42 7.28
CA GLN A 514 -13.45 24.37 6.79
C GLN A 514 -12.28 23.65 6.13
N GLY A 515 -12.05 23.90 4.84
CA GLY A 515 -10.94 23.31 4.09
C GLY A 515 -10.15 24.35 3.31
N GLY A 516 -8.83 24.20 3.20
CA GLY A 516 -8.02 25.17 2.46
C GLY A 516 -8.33 25.15 0.97
N ILE A 517 -8.73 24.00 0.43
CA ILE A 517 -9.17 23.85 -0.96
C ILE A 517 -10.68 23.76 -1.04
N ALA A 518 -11.28 22.78 -0.35
CA ALA A 518 -12.72 22.53 -0.36
C ALA A 518 -13.32 22.41 1.04
N GLY A 519 -14.42 23.11 1.32
CA GLY A 519 -15.11 22.96 2.60
C GLY A 519 -15.69 21.55 2.78
N TYR A 520 -16.31 21.03 1.74
CA TYR A 520 -17.02 19.75 1.75
C TYR A 520 -17.01 19.08 0.37
N ILE A 521 -16.84 17.76 0.31
CA ILE A 521 -16.81 16.99 -0.94
C ILE A 521 -17.95 15.97 -0.94
N GLU A 522 -18.90 16.06 -1.88
CA GLU A 522 -20.25 15.47 -1.73
C GLU A 522 -20.66 14.41 -2.78
N ASN A 523 -19.85 14.14 -3.80
CA ASN A 523 -20.09 13.09 -4.79
C ASN A 523 -18.86 12.18 -4.99
N ASP A 524 -19.08 10.94 -5.42
CA ASP A 524 -18.02 9.96 -5.69
C ASP A 524 -17.14 10.30 -6.89
N GLU A 525 -17.66 11.06 -7.84
CA GLU A 525 -16.89 11.52 -9.01
C GLU A 525 -15.94 12.69 -8.68
N ALA A 526 -16.11 13.32 -7.50
CA ALA A 526 -15.31 14.46 -7.09
C ALA A 526 -13.85 14.07 -6.83
N TYR A 527 -12.94 14.85 -7.40
CA TYR A 527 -11.51 14.62 -7.32
C TYR A 527 -10.73 15.88 -6.95
N ILE A 528 -9.79 15.78 -6.02
CA ILE A 528 -8.80 16.83 -5.76
C ILE A 528 -7.40 16.27 -6.03
N GLY A 529 -6.69 16.86 -6.98
CA GLY A 529 -5.37 16.41 -7.42
C GLY A 529 -4.36 17.54 -7.45
N TYR A 530 -3.15 17.29 -6.93
CA TYR A 530 -2.04 18.26 -6.94
C TYR A 530 -2.39 19.64 -6.35
N ALA A 531 -3.36 19.69 -5.44
CA ALA A 531 -3.77 20.95 -4.83
C ALA A 531 -2.83 21.32 -3.68
N ILE A 532 -2.57 22.61 -3.50
CA ILE A 532 -1.64 23.12 -2.47
C ILE A 532 -2.33 24.17 -1.60
N ASN A 533 -2.48 23.91 -0.31
CA ASN A 533 -2.91 24.92 0.66
C ASN A 533 -1.70 25.51 1.39
N LYS A 534 -1.51 26.82 1.27
CA LYS A 534 -0.55 27.63 2.05
C LYS A 534 -1.22 28.55 3.06
N GLY A 535 -2.53 28.79 2.89
CA GLY A 535 -3.31 29.64 3.79
C GLY A 535 -3.52 29.02 5.17
N ASN A 536 -3.58 29.85 6.20
CA ASN A 536 -3.89 29.39 7.55
C ASN A 536 -5.39 29.18 7.73
N ILE A 537 -5.75 28.14 8.49
CA ILE A 537 -7.13 27.74 8.71
C ILE A 537 -7.41 27.75 10.21
N SER A 538 -8.40 28.54 10.62
CA SER A 538 -8.78 28.68 12.03
C SER A 538 -10.29 28.71 12.21
N ALA A 539 -10.82 27.79 13.03
CA ALA A 539 -12.19 27.87 13.54
C ALA A 539 -12.35 27.14 14.89
N PRO A 540 -13.15 27.66 15.85
CA PRO A 540 -13.26 27.14 17.21
C PRO A 540 -13.77 25.69 17.33
N SER A 541 -14.65 25.27 16.42
CA SER A 541 -15.29 23.95 16.42
C SER A 541 -15.52 23.43 15.00
N GLY A 542 -16.14 22.26 14.87
CA GLY A 542 -16.48 21.63 13.60
C GLY A 542 -15.38 20.73 13.02
N ARG A 543 -15.12 20.84 11.72
CA ARG A 543 -14.13 20.04 10.99
C ARG A 543 -13.19 20.94 10.20
N GLY A 544 -11.88 20.80 10.43
CA GLY A 544 -10.86 21.63 9.78
C GLY A 544 -9.77 20.79 9.13
N GLY A 545 -9.43 21.06 7.87
CA GLY A 545 -8.32 20.40 7.19
C GLY A 545 -7.62 21.27 6.16
N GLY A 546 -6.33 21.08 5.94
CA GLY A 546 -5.56 21.86 4.97
C GLY A 546 -6.08 21.74 3.54
N ILE A 547 -6.54 20.55 3.12
CA ILE A 547 -7.17 20.36 1.81
C ILE A 547 -8.69 20.42 1.94
N ALA A 548 -9.26 19.57 2.81
CA ALA A 548 -10.71 19.44 2.93
C ALA A 548 -11.21 19.57 4.37
N GLY A 549 -12.33 20.25 4.58
CA GLY A 549 -13.04 20.18 5.86
C GLY A 549 -13.55 18.76 6.11
N THR A 550 -14.33 18.25 5.14
CA THR A 550 -14.80 16.86 5.13
C THR A 550 -14.72 16.25 3.73
N LEU A 551 -14.09 15.07 3.64
CA LEU A 551 -14.18 14.17 2.51
C LEU A 551 -15.34 13.20 2.76
N GLN A 552 -16.55 13.59 2.33
CA GLN A 552 -17.75 12.77 2.50
C GLN A 552 -17.83 11.71 1.40
N GLU A 553 -17.61 12.12 0.16
CA GLU A 553 -17.49 11.27 -1.02
C GLU A 553 -16.27 11.71 -1.86
N GLY A 554 -15.87 10.92 -2.86
CA GLY A 554 -14.77 11.28 -3.77
C GLY A 554 -13.36 10.89 -3.27
N ILE A 555 -12.34 11.49 -3.87
CA ILE A 555 -10.92 11.15 -3.65
C ILE A 555 -10.04 12.41 -3.59
N ILE A 556 -9.05 12.41 -2.68
CA ILE A 556 -7.96 13.41 -2.64
C ILE A 556 -6.64 12.71 -2.92
N GLU A 557 -5.88 13.17 -3.90
CA GLU A 557 -4.57 12.61 -4.23
C GLU A 557 -3.50 13.68 -4.49
N ASN A 558 -2.23 13.33 -4.24
CA ASN A 558 -1.04 14.12 -4.60
C ASN A 558 -1.06 15.58 -4.09
N SER A 559 -1.81 15.85 -3.03
CA SER A 559 -2.08 17.22 -2.56
C SER A 559 -1.26 17.54 -1.32
N THR A 560 -0.91 18.82 -1.16
CA THR A 560 0.01 19.28 -0.11
C THR A 560 -0.62 20.36 0.76
N ASN A 561 -0.49 20.21 2.08
CA ASN A 561 -0.76 21.29 3.03
C ASN A 561 0.55 21.86 3.57
N GLU A 562 0.75 23.17 3.44
CA GLU A 562 1.84 23.97 4.01
C GLU A 562 1.33 24.95 5.08
N GLY A 563 0.02 25.24 5.11
CA GLY A 563 -0.59 26.16 6.05
C GLY A 563 -0.82 25.59 7.45
N VAL A 564 -0.93 26.47 8.46
CA VAL A 564 -1.25 26.06 9.84
C VAL A 564 -2.75 25.86 9.98
N ILE A 565 -3.15 24.73 10.58
CA ILE A 565 -4.53 24.40 10.90
C ILE A 565 -4.69 24.45 12.41
N GLN A 566 -5.55 25.32 12.92
CA GLN A 566 -5.75 25.45 14.36
C GLN A 566 -7.22 25.60 14.76
N ASP A 567 -7.53 25.24 16.01
CA ASP A 567 -8.83 25.52 16.62
C ASP A 567 -8.73 26.51 17.77
N ASP A 568 -9.89 27.03 18.17
CA ASP A 568 -10.20 27.82 19.36
C ASP A 568 -9.15 28.82 19.88
N VAL A 569 -8.52 29.58 18.97
CA VAL A 569 -7.51 30.62 19.28
C VAL A 569 -7.95 31.67 20.28
N ASN A 570 -9.26 31.93 20.36
CA ASN A 570 -9.85 32.91 21.26
C ASN A 570 -10.43 32.28 22.54
N GLY A 571 -10.29 30.96 22.74
CA GLY A 571 -10.77 30.25 23.92
C GLY A 571 -12.31 30.29 24.10
N VAL A 572 -13.07 30.31 23.01
CA VAL A 572 -14.55 30.32 22.99
C VAL A 572 -15.09 29.10 23.75
N PHE A 573 -14.43 27.95 23.62
CA PHE A 573 -14.85 26.69 24.24
C PHE A 573 -13.93 26.27 25.40
N ALA A 574 -12.96 27.10 25.81
CA ALA A 574 -12.03 26.77 26.88
C ALA A 574 -12.72 26.39 28.20
N SER A 575 -13.89 26.99 28.50
CA SER A 575 -14.66 26.78 29.73
C SER A 575 -15.68 25.63 29.68
N THR A 576 -15.95 25.05 28.50
CA THR A 576 -16.91 23.93 28.41
C THR A 576 -16.25 22.59 28.70
N SER A 577 -16.94 21.75 29.47
CA SER A 577 -16.49 20.38 29.77
C SER A 577 -16.50 19.45 28.57
N LYS A 578 -17.08 19.86 27.43
CA LYS A 578 -17.15 19.07 26.19
C LYS A 578 -16.13 19.50 25.12
N ARG A 579 -15.22 20.43 25.43
CA ARG A 579 -14.33 21.06 24.44
C ARG A 579 -13.52 20.06 23.61
N TYR A 580 -13.06 18.95 24.18
CA TYR A 580 -12.30 17.91 23.46
C TYR A 580 -13.10 17.20 22.33
N ASN A 581 -14.42 17.38 22.25
CA ASN A 581 -15.26 16.72 21.26
C ASN A 581 -15.87 17.67 20.21
N VAL A 582 -15.64 18.98 20.33
CA VAL A 582 -16.27 19.97 19.44
C VAL A 582 -15.53 20.15 18.11
N LYS A 583 -14.27 19.68 17.99
CA LYS A 583 -13.47 19.77 16.76
C LYS A 583 -12.96 18.40 16.29
N ARG A 584 -12.87 18.23 14.97
CA ARG A 584 -11.98 17.25 14.29
C ARG A 584 -11.02 18.04 13.40
N ILE A 585 -9.72 17.90 13.61
CA ILE A 585 -8.74 18.73 12.92
C ILE A 585 -7.62 17.86 12.34
N GLY A 586 -7.33 18.02 11.05
CA GLY A 586 -6.28 17.28 10.36
C GLY A 586 -5.40 18.19 9.54
N GLY A 587 -4.16 17.79 9.28
CA GLY A 587 -3.30 18.53 8.35
C GLY A 587 -3.83 18.51 6.91
N LEU A 588 -4.50 17.42 6.51
CA LEU A 588 -5.09 17.28 5.17
C LEU A 588 -6.61 17.34 5.20
N ALA A 589 -7.25 16.60 6.11
CA ALA A 589 -8.71 16.56 6.21
C ALA A 589 -9.22 16.63 7.66
N GLY A 590 -10.29 17.38 7.90
CA GLY A 590 -10.96 17.37 9.21
C GLY A 590 -11.59 16.00 9.52
N GLY A 591 -12.21 15.39 8.51
CA GLY A 591 -12.56 13.97 8.56
C GLY A 591 -12.88 13.35 7.22
N ILE A 592 -12.80 12.01 7.20
CA ILE A 592 -13.01 11.17 6.02
C ILE A 592 -14.11 10.16 6.33
N ASN A 593 -15.04 9.98 5.39
CA ASN A 593 -16.11 8.99 5.47
C ASN A 593 -15.62 7.57 5.11
N THR A 594 -16.45 6.58 5.36
CA THR A 594 -16.15 5.17 5.10
C THR A 594 -15.82 4.93 3.62
N ASP A 595 -14.79 4.11 3.38
CA ASP A 595 -14.36 3.66 2.04
C ASP A 595 -13.94 4.80 1.07
N LYS A 596 -13.59 5.98 1.60
CA LYS A 596 -13.01 7.08 0.81
C LYS A 596 -11.50 7.13 0.93
N TYR A 597 -10.86 7.77 -0.03
CA TYR A 597 -9.41 7.66 -0.20
C TYR A 597 -8.72 9.01 -0.15
N LEU A 598 -7.62 9.02 0.60
CA LEU A 598 -6.63 10.08 0.62
C LEU A 598 -5.26 9.45 0.34
N LYS A 599 -4.63 9.80 -0.79
CA LYS A 599 -3.44 9.11 -1.29
C LYS A 599 -2.30 10.04 -1.67
N ASN A 600 -1.06 9.64 -1.40
CA ASN A 600 0.14 10.36 -1.86
C ASN A 600 0.18 11.84 -1.44
N CYS A 601 -0.51 12.19 -0.34
CA CYS A 601 -0.59 13.56 0.12
C CYS A 601 0.49 13.88 1.15
N ILE A 602 0.88 15.15 1.23
CA ILE A 602 1.93 15.62 2.11
C ILE A 602 1.39 16.69 3.05
N ASN A 603 1.54 16.49 4.36
CA ASN A 603 1.32 17.55 5.34
C ASN A 603 2.66 18.10 5.83
N ASN A 604 3.01 19.31 5.39
CA ASN A 604 4.12 20.11 5.92
C ASN A 604 3.65 21.14 6.95
N GLY A 605 2.36 21.48 6.95
CA GLY A 605 1.76 22.43 7.87
C GLY A 605 1.55 21.88 9.29
N ASN A 606 1.50 22.78 10.27
CA ASN A 606 1.29 22.41 11.68
C ASN A 606 -0.20 22.31 12.03
N VAL A 607 -0.53 21.43 12.99
CA VAL A 607 -1.91 21.21 13.45
C VAL A 607 -1.99 21.42 14.96
N TYR A 608 -2.74 22.44 15.39
CA TYR A 608 -2.84 22.82 16.80
C TYR A 608 -4.28 22.78 17.30
N SER A 609 -4.57 21.88 18.24
CA SER A 609 -5.83 21.87 18.96
C SER A 609 -5.65 22.35 20.40
N GLN A 610 -6.24 23.51 20.68
CA GLN A 610 -6.32 24.16 21.98
C GLN A 610 -7.43 23.55 22.83
N ASN A 611 -8.44 23.00 22.17
CA ASN A 611 -9.53 22.25 22.80
C ASN A 611 -9.11 20.87 23.34
N GLY A 612 -7.95 20.34 22.93
CA GLY A 612 -7.59 18.93 23.18
C GLY A 612 -8.43 17.96 22.35
N SER A 613 -8.82 18.37 21.13
CA SER A 613 -9.71 17.62 20.26
C SER A 613 -9.00 16.48 19.51
N ARG A 614 -9.69 15.82 18.58
CA ARG A 614 -9.05 14.81 17.72
C ARG A 614 -8.21 15.52 16.66
N ALA A 615 -6.88 15.50 16.85
CA ALA A 615 -5.91 16.14 15.99
C ALA A 615 -5.01 15.10 15.31
N GLY A 616 -4.90 15.15 13.98
CA GLY A 616 -4.04 14.25 13.21
C GLY A 616 -3.18 14.98 12.18
N GLY A 617 -2.00 14.46 11.85
CA GLY A 617 -1.19 15.00 10.75
C GLY A 617 -1.85 14.83 9.39
N PHE A 618 -2.58 13.74 9.17
CA PHE A 618 -3.41 13.55 7.98
C PHE A 618 -4.85 13.95 8.27
N VAL A 619 -5.46 13.29 9.25
CA VAL A 619 -6.92 13.34 9.43
C VAL A 619 -7.31 13.47 10.89
N GLY A 620 -8.22 14.38 11.21
CA GLY A 620 -8.79 14.48 12.56
C GLY A 620 -9.64 13.25 12.92
N HIS A 621 -10.60 12.91 12.06
CA HIS A 621 -11.47 11.75 12.21
C HIS A 621 -11.51 10.89 10.94
N ASN A 622 -10.85 9.73 10.96
CA ASN A 622 -10.73 8.86 9.80
C ASN A 622 -11.64 7.61 9.89
N ALA A 623 -12.49 7.42 8.88
CA ALA A 623 -13.19 6.17 8.60
C ALA A 623 -12.82 5.56 7.23
N GLY A 624 -11.97 6.24 6.45
CA GLY A 624 -11.51 5.82 5.12
C GLY A 624 -10.04 5.41 5.08
N PHE A 625 -9.49 5.35 3.88
CA PHE A 625 -8.13 4.87 3.60
C PHE A 625 -7.17 6.04 3.37
N VAL A 626 -6.09 6.05 4.16
CA VAL A 626 -4.96 6.97 4.03
C VAL A 626 -3.76 6.17 3.56
N GLN A 627 -3.26 6.46 2.36
CA GLN A 627 -2.29 5.61 1.68
C GLN A 627 -1.09 6.43 1.20
N SER A 628 0.12 5.94 1.46
CA SER A 628 1.36 6.53 0.91
C SER A 628 1.53 8.02 1.22
N CYS A 629 0.96 8.49 2.34
CA CYS A 629 1.01 9.89 2.75
C CYS A 629 2.21 10.16 3.67
N THR A 630 2.68 11.41 3.69
CA THR A 630 3.80 11.84 4.53
C THR A 630 3.39 13.01 5.41
N ASN A 631 3.65 12.93 6.71
CA ASN A 631 3.42 14.05 7.62
C ASN A 631 4.75 14.50 8.23
N ASN A 632 5.12 15.74 7.94
CA ASN A 632 6.30 16.46 8.42
C ASN A 632 5.95 17.53 9.45
N GLY A 633 4.66 17.86 9.62
CA GLY A 633 4.20 18.91 10.53
C GLY A 633 4.24 18.53 12.00
N ILE A 634 4.10 19.55 12.85
CA ILE A 634 3.99 19.43 14.31
C ILE A 634 2.51 19.35 14.71
N ILE A 635 2.14 18.27 15.40
CA ILE A 635 0.76 18.00 15.81
C ILE A 635 0.65 18.15 17.33
N LEU A 636 -0.06 19.19 17.78
CA LEU A 636 -0.24 19.49 19.19
C LEU A 636 -1.70 19.40 19.61
N SER A 637 -2.00 18.59 20.61
CA SER A 637 -3.33 18.52 21.23
C SER A 637 -3.25 17.75 22.53
N ASP A 638 -3.78 18.35 23.61
CA ASP A 638 -3.78 17.72 24.93
C ASP A 638 -4.50 16.37 24.95
N ALA A 639 -3.82 15.37 25.48
CA ALA A 639 -4.34 14.04 25.73
C ALA A 639 -5.51 14.06 26.74
N THR A 640 -6.72 13.72 26.28
CA THR A 640 -7.91 13.62 27.15
C THR A 640 -8.72 12.36 26.88
N ALA A 641 -9.57 11.97 27.84
CA ALA A 641 -10.48 10.83 27.72
C ALA A 641 -11.91 11.27 28.07
N ASP A 642 -12.87 10.82 27.26
CA ASP A 642 -14.31 11.02 27.45
C ASP A 642 -15.01 9.65 27.40
N GLY A 643 -15.24 9.09 28.59
CA GLY A 643 -15.63 7.69 28.72
C GLY A 643 -14.57 6.76 28.11
N ALA A 644 -14.97 5.93 27.15
CA ALA A 644 -14.05 5.04 26.41
C ALA A 644 -13.34 5.73 25.25
N ASN A 645 -13.79 6.93 24.85
CA ASN A 645 -13.18 7.68 23.74
C ASN A 645 -11.91 8.36 24.20
N LYS A 646 -10.86 8.31 23.38
CA LYS A 646 -9.62 9.07 23.59
C LYS A 646 -9.56 10.22 22.59
N HIS A 647 -9.11 11.38 23.05
CA HIS A 647 -8.89 12.58 22.26
C HIS A 647 -7.44 13.04 22.47
N GLY A 648 -6.93 13.89 21.58
CA GLY A 648 -5.52 14.30 21.56
C GLY A 648 -4.88 14.13 20.18
N ALA A 649 -3.57 14.34 20.16
CA ALA A 649 -2.74 14.30 18.97
C ALA A 649 -2.36 12.88 18.56
N GLY A 650 -2.39 12.59 17.27
CA GLY A 650 -1.74 11.44 16.65
C GLY A 650 -0.95 11.88 15.41
N TRP A 651 0.19 11.24 15.14
CA TRP A 651 1.00 11.60 13.96
C TRP A 651 0.21 11.43 12.65
N ALA A 652 -0.52 10.34 12.49
CA ALA A 652 -1.39 10.12 11.33
C ALA A 652 -2.79 10.68 11.61
N CYS A 653 -3.46 10.15 12.64
CA CYS A 653 -4.87 10.45 12.88
C CYS A 653 -5.19 10.67 14.36
N GLY A 654 -6.06 11.65 14.64
CA GLY A 654 -6.66 11.79 15.97
C GLY A 654 -7.62 10.64 16.29
N TYR A 655 -8.36 10.17 15.27
CA TYR A 655 -9.11 8.92 15.31
C TYR A 655 -8.98 8.14 14.00
N SER A 656 -8.84 6.83 14.10
CA SER A 656 -8.89 5.90 12.96
C SER A 656 -9.89 4.77 13.23
N GLY A 657 -10.59 4.33 12.19
CA GLY A 657 -11.57 3.24 12.28
C GLY A 657 -10.98 1.96 12.89
N THR A 658 -11.85 1.15 13.50
CA THR A 658 -11.48 -0.07 14.26
C THR A 658 -12.08 -1.35 13.67
N LYS A 659 -12.51 -1.32 12.40
CA LYS A 659 -13.03 -2.50 11.72
C LYS A 659 -11.97 -3.60 11.70
N ASN A 660 -12.30 -4.75 12.28
CA ASN A 660 -11.36 -5.86 12.38
C ASN A 660 -10.85 -6.29 11.00
N GLY A 661 -9.55 -6.58 10.89
CA GLY A 661 -8.88 -6.98 9.65
C GLY A 661 -8.71 -5.87 8.61
N THR A 662 -9.00 -4.61 8.93
CA THR A 662 -8.86 -3.47 8.00
C THR A 662 -7.74 -2.53 8.44
N ASN A 663 -6.73 -2.36 7.59
CA ASN A 663 -5.68 -1.36 7.78
C ASN A 663 -6.06 -0.09 7.04
N TYR A 664 -6.58 0.90 7.76
CA TYR A 664 -7.01 2.18 7.20
C TYR A 664 -5.85 3.13 6.87
N ILE A 665 -4.66 2.87 7.42
CA ILE A 665 -3.47 3.68 7.21
C ILE A 665 -2.38 2.71 6.73
N THR A 666 -1.90 2.88 5.51
CA THR A 666 -0.94 1.97 4.88
C THR A 666 0.13 2.74 4.14
N ASP A 667 1.35 2.21 4.13
CA ASP A 667 2.50 2.76 3.38
C ASP A 667 2.80 4.24 3.69
N CYS A 668 2.35 4.75 4.84
CA CYS A 668 2.56 6.14 5.21
C CYS A 668 3.91 6.35 5.90
N HIS A 669 4.54 7.49 5.62
CA HIS A 669 5.93 7.77 6.02
C HIS A 669 5.99 8.71 7.21
N ILE A 670 6.56 8.20 8.31
CA ILE A 670 6.66 8.95 9.56
C ILE A 670 7.73 10.04 9.49
N GLY A 671 7.31 11.24 9.90
CA GLY A 671 8.11 12.45 10.03
C GLY A 671 7.48 13.36 11.08
N GLY A 672 7.95 14.60 11.19
CA GLY A 672 7.35 15.60 12.07
C GLY A 672 7.39 15.24 13.57
N LYS A 673 6.50 15.87 14.34
CA LYS A 673 6.51 15.84 15.82
C LYS A 673 5.10 15.74 16.39
N VAL A 674 4.94 15.11 17.55
CA VAL A 674 3.63 14.93 18.22
C VAL A 674 3.75 15.20 19.72
N GLY A 675 2.84 16.00 20.28
CA GLY A 675 2.83 16.28 21.71
C GLY A 675 1.57 16.98 22.23
N ASP A 676 1.58 17.29 23.53
CA ASP A 676 0.51 18.01 24.20
C ASP A 676 0.62 19.53 23.95
N TYR A 677 -0.50 20.17 23.61
CA TYR A 677 -0.53 21.60 23.31
C TYR A 677 -0.16 22.46 24.52
N SER A 678 -0.69 22.13 25.69
CA SER A 678 -0.41 22.84 26.94
C SER A 678 1.07 22.90 27.32
N ILE A 679 1.85 21.89 26.92
CA ILE A 679 3.29 21.79 27.20
C ILE A 679 4.09 22.57 26.14
N TYR A 680 3.82 22.34 24.86
CA TYR A 680 4.71 22.77 23.77
C TYR A 680 4.25 24.03 23.01
N LYS A 681 3.06 24.60 23.26
CA LYS A 681 2.54 25.75 22.50
C LYS A 681 3.47 26.96 22.39
N ASN A 682 4.31 27.20 23.40
CA ASN A 682 5.23 28.34 23.41
C ASN A 682 6.51 28.06 22.60
N ASN A 683 6.94 26.80 22.56
CA ASN A 683 8.10 26.33 21.79
C ASN A 683 7.74 25.01 21.06
N PRO A 684 6.93 25.05 19.98
CA PRO A 684 6.48 23.83 19.30
C PRO A 684 7.63 22.95 18.79
N GLU A 685 8.79 23.53 18.50
CA GLU A 685 9.96 22.80 18.04
C GLU A 685 10.58 21.88 19.09
N ASP A 686 10.32 22.09 20.39
CA ASP A 686 10.81 21.20 21.45
C ASP A 686 9.98 19.90 21.56
N THR A 687 8.95 19.75 20.72
CA THR A 687 8.08 18.58 20.70
C THR A 687 8.85 17.30 20.31
N PRO A 688 8.61 16.16 20.98
CA PRO A 688 9.21 14.88 20.59
C PRO A 688 8.89 14.47 19.15
N GLY A 689 9.83 13.79 18.51
CA GLY A 689 9.63 13.19 17.19
C GLY A 689 8.46 12.20 17.18
N ALA A 690 7.75 12.13 16.07
CA ALA A 690 6.68 11.15 15.88
C ALA A 690 7.21 9.71 15.92
N THR A 691 6.39 8.78 16.42
CA THR A 691 6.69 7.34 16.45
C THR A 691 5.48 6.54 16.00
N TYR A 692 5.68 5.30 15.56
CA TYR A 692 4.55 4.42 15.23
C TYR A 692 3.63 4.12 16.43
N SER A 693 4.10 4.30 17.67
CA SER A 693 3.28 4.16 18.88
C SER A 693 2.36 5.36 19.15
N ASN A 694 2.67 6.54 18.61
CA ASN A 694 1.82 7.73 18.69
C ASN A 694 1.14 8.07 17.35
N ALA A 695 1.15 7.13 16.39
CA ALA A 695 0.55 7.30 15.07
C ALA A 695 -0.95 7.60 15.11
N VAL A 696 -1.69 6.91 15.99
CA VAL A 696 -3.13 7.08 16.15
C VAL A 696 -3.46 7.25 17.62
N ARG A 697 -4.17 8.32 17.97
CA ARG A 697 -4.57 8.58 19.36
C ARG A 697 -5.68 7.66 19.83
N HIS A 698 -6.68 7.44 18.98
CA HIS A 698 -7.81 6.57 19.25
C HIS A 698 -8.15 5.72 18.03
N GLY A 699 -8.07 4.40 18.14
CA GLY A 699 -8.39 3.50 17.03
C GLY A 699 -7.31 2.47 16.74
N ALA A 700 -7.40 1.85 15.57
CA ALA A 700 -6.44 0.85 15.11
C ALA A 700 -5.33 1.46 14.24
N PHE A 701 -4.13 0.91 14.35
CA PHE A 701 -2.96 1.21 13.53
C PHE A 701 -2.06 -0.03 13.44
N SER A 702 -1.63 -0.42 12.24
CA SER A 702 -0.64 -1.46 12.05
C SER A 702 0.69 -0.82 11.67
N LYS A 703 1.73 -1.09 12.47
CA LYS A 703 3.08 -0.57 12.21
C LYS A 703 3.67 -1.25 10.96
N GLU A 704 3.37 -2.53 10.81
CA GLU A 704 3.83 -3.40 9.72
C GLU A 704 3.25 -2.96 8.38
N ALA A 705 1.97 -2.57 8.37
CA ALA A 705 1.32 -2.01 7.18
C ALA A 705 1.89 -0.64 6.77
N ASN A 706 2.74 -0.03 7.59
CA ASN A 706 3.42 1.25 7.36
C ASN A 706 4.95 1.09 7.39
N ASN A 707 5.43 -0.05 6.89
CA ASN A 707 6.85 -0.33 6.62
C ASN A 707 7.77 -0.37 7.85
N PHE A 708 7.24 -0.54 9.07
CA PHE A 708 8.07 -0.78 10.24
C PHE A 708 8.64 -2.21 10.21
N SER A 709 9.96 -2.33 10.02
CA SER A 709 10.62 -3.59 9.68
C SER A 709 11.61 -4.04 10.75
N ASN A 710 11.85 -5.35 10.84
CA ASN A 710 12.92 -5.93 11.67
C ASN A 710 14.34 -5.60 11.16
N GLN A 711 14.48 -4.83 10.09
CA GLN A 711 15.77 -4.27 9.69
C GLN A 711 16.09 -2.97 10.44
N ASP A 712 15.07 -2.23 10.90
CA ASP A 712 15.24 -0.94 11.56
C ASP A 712 15.86 -1.10 12.96
N GLU A 713 16.79 -0.23 13.34
CA GLU A 713 17.37 -0.27 14.70
C GLU A 713 16.32 -0.05 15.79
N ALA A 714 15.35 0.84 15.53
CA ALA A 714 14.24 1.11 16.44
C ALA A 714 13.35 -0.13 16.68
N TYR A 715 13.32 -1.11 15.77
CA TYR A 715 12.57 -2.35 15.97
C TYR A 715 12.98 -3.09 17.24
N TYR A 716 14.26 -3.02 17.60
CA TYR A 716 14.86 -3.69 18.76
C TYR A 716 15.03 -2.75 19.96
N ASP A 717 14.26 -1.67 20.01
CA ASP A 717 14.25 -0.80 21.18
C ASP A 717 13.61 -1.47 22.40
N TRP A 718 14.30 -1.33 23.53
CA TRP A 718 13.95 -1.95 24.80
C TRP A 718 14.10 -0.96 25.93
N GLN A 719 13.41 -1.26 27.02
CA GLN A 719 13.61 -0.64 28.32
C GLN A 719 14.26 -1.64 29.27
N VAL A 720 15.08 -1.12 30.20
CA VAL A 720 15.65 -1.92 31.31
C VAL A 720 14.62 -1.93 32.43
N THR A 721 14.10 -3.11 32.76
CA THR A 721 13.07 -3.30 33.79
C THR A 721 13.67 -3.66 35.14
N GLU A 722 14.82 -4.34 35.16
CA GLU A 722 15.58 -4.66 36.37
C GLU A 722 17.09 -4.57 36.08
N ASP A 723 17.87 -4.09 37.06
CA ASP A 723 19.34 -4.03 37.05
C ASP A 723 19.85 -4.18 38.48
N ARG A 724 20.55 -5.27 38.81
CA ARG A 724 21.08 -5.51 40.17
C ARG A 724 22.30 -6.42 40.19
N GLU A 725 23.18 -6.22 41.18
CA GLU A 725 24.34 -7.08 41.42
C GLU A 725 23.94 -8.33 42.23
N LEU A 726 24.27 -9.52 41.73
CA LEU A 726 24.00 -10.80 42.41
C LEU A 726 25.16 -11.21 43.33
N ALA A 727 26.39 -10.94 42.89
CA ALA A 727 27.62 -11.15 43.61
C ALA A 727 28.71 -10.26 42.99
N SER A 728 29.85 -10.08 43.68
CA SER A 728 30.96 -9.27 43.16
C SER A 728 31.36 -9.70 41.74
N GLY A 729 31.17 -8.80 40.77
CA GLY A 729 31.47 -9.04 39.36
C GLY A 729 30.42 -9.86 38.60
N ILE A 730 29.22 -10.05 39.14
CA ILE A 730 28.08 -10.74 38.49
C ILE A 730 26.83 -9.87 38.62
N VAL A 731 26.34 -9.32 37.52
CA VAL A 731 25.19 -8.40 37.47
C VAL A 731 24.06 -9.00 36.63
N TYR A 732 22.84 -8.94 37.12
CA TYR A 732 21.63 -9.34 36.42
C TYR A 732 20.89 -8.13 35.83
N LYS A 733 20.44 -8.27 34.59
CA LYS A 733 19.60 -7.29 33.89
C LYS A 733 18.41 -7.95 33.20
N HIS A 734 17.27 -7.28 33.24
CA HIS A 734 16.05 -7.66 32.52
C HIS A 734 15.70 -6.56 31.51
N TYR A 735 15.51 -6.94 30.27
CA TYR A 735 15.10 -6.06 29.18
C TYR A 735 13.73 -6.46 28.65
N SER A 736 12.89 -5.47 28.38
CA SER A 736 11.58 -5.64 27.74
C SER A 736 11.50 -4.78 26.48
N PHE A 737 11.15 -5.40 25.36
CA PHE A 737 11.05 -4.71 24.07
C PHE A 737 9.84 -3.77 24.04
N ILE A 738 10.03 -2.60 23.45
CA ILE A 738 9.02 -1.52 23.41
C ILE A 738 8.08 -1.70 22.20
N ASN A 739 8.59 -2.30 21.13
CA ASN A 739 7.92 -2.33 19.84
C ASN A 739 7.18 -3.63 19.52
N PHE A 740 7.53 -4.73 20.18
CA PHE A 740 6.81 -6.00 20.18
C PHE A 740 7.04 -6.74 21.52
N ASN A 741 6.20 -7.72 21.82
CA ASN A 741 6.26 -8.48 23.08
C ASN A 741 7.46 -9.45 23.09
N GLN A 742 8.52 -9.07 23.82
CA GLN A 742 9.69 -9.91 24.03
C GLN A 742 10.49 -9.48 25.27
N ASN A 743 10.88 -10.45 26.10
CA ASN A 743 11.77 -10.27 27.25
C ASN A 743 13.12 -10.95 27.05
N ILE A 744 14.17 -10.35 27.62
CA ILE A 744 15.54 -10.86 27.65
C ILE A 744 16.11 -10.76 29.06
N TYR A 745 16.71 -11.85 29.53
CA TYR A 745 17.30 -11.98 30.86
C TYR A 745 18.80 -12.16 30.69
N ALA A 746 19.60 -11.22 31.18
CA ALA A 746 21.04 -11.20 30.97
C ALA A 746 21.82 -11.20 32.28
N ILE A 747 22.96 -11.90 32.28
CA ILE A 747 23.95 -11.92 33.34
C ILE A 747 25.26 -11.40 32.76
N GLU A 748 25.73 -10.26 33.25
CA GLU A 748 27.04 -9.72 32.95
C GLU A 748 28.06 -10.24 33.97
N ILE A 749 29.18 -10.75 33.49
CA ILE A 749 30.22 -11.40 34.29
C ILE A 749 31.56 -10.70 34.02
N ASP A 750 32.15 -10.10 35.05
CA ASP A 750 33.48 -9.50 34.99
C ASP A 750 34.59 -10.56 35.04
N MET A 751 35.28 -10.73 33.92
CA MET A 751 36.36 -11.70 33.77
C MET A 751 37.67 -11.26 34.45
N ASN A 752 37.79 -9.98 34.81
CA ASN A 752 38.91 -9.47 35.58
C ASN A 752 38.83 -9.88 37.06
N ASN A 753 37.64 -10.23 37.55
CA ASN A 753 37.50 -10.74 38.91
C ASN A 753 38.11 -12.17 39.01
N PRO A 754 39.24 -12.35 39.71
CA PRO A 754 39.91 -13.65 39.78
C PRO A 754 39.10 -14.70 40.55
N LYS A 755 38.10 -14.29 41.34
CA LYS A 755 37.23 -15.19 42.09
C LYS A 755 36.14 -15.82 41.24
N VAL A 756 35.76 -15.21 40.11
CA VAL A 756 34.75 -15.78 39.22
C VAL A 756 35.32 -16.99 38.51
N THR A 757 34.60 -18.11 38.52
CA THR A 757 34.96 -19.33 37.77
C THR A 757 33.70 -20.01 37.22
N PHE A 758 33.91 -20.89 36.25
CA PHE A 758 32.86 -21.72 35.65
C PHE A 758 33.00 -23.18 36.11
N GLU A 759 31.86 -23.86 36.19
CA GLU A 759 31.73 -25.29 36.39
C GLU A 759 30.67 -25.82 35.41
N THR A 760 30.94 -26.95 34.77
CA THR A 760 29.95 -27.65 33.95
C THR A 760 29.54 -28.91 34.69
N VAL A 761 28.27 -29.30 34.53
CA VAL A 761 27.69 -30.40 35.32
C VAL A 761 26.81 -31.25 34.42
N MET A 762 27.06 -32.56 34.44
CA MET A 762 26.24 -33.60 33.85
C MET A 762 25.19 -34.04 34.88
N ALA A 763 23.95 -34.19 34.42
CA ALA A 763 22.86 -34.67 35.26
C ALA A 763 23.23 -36.01 35.94
N ASP A 764 22.91 -36.10 37.23
CA ASP A 764 23.14 -37.26 38.10
C ASP A 764 24.61 -37.71 38.21
N GLU A 765 25.57 -36.87 37.76
CA GLU A 765 27.00 -37.17 37.72
C GLU A 765 27.36 -38.41 36.88
N ILE A 766 26.48 -38.85 35.99
CA ILE A 766 26.63 -40.07 35.18
C ILE A 766 26.37 -39.78 33.70
N CYS A 767 26.86 -40.67 32.83
CA CYS A 767 26.61 -40.63 31.40
C CYS A 767 25.62 -41.75 31.00
N PRO A 768 24.30 -41.49 31.00
CA PRO A 768 23.31 -42.44 30.54
C PRO A 768 23.36 -42.61 29.02
N ASN A 769 23.16 -43.83 28.56
CA ASN A 769 23.12 -44.21 27.15
C ASN A 769 22.15 -45.38 26.93
N PRO A 770 20.83 -45.12 26.89
CA PRO A 770 19.83 -46.17 26.83
C PRO A 770 19.47 -46.58 25.39
N ASN A 771 20.34 -46.37 24.40
CA ASN A 771 20.08 -46.70 22.99
C ASN A 771 19.71 -48.18 22.72
N GLY A 772 19.79 -49.07 23.72
CA GLY A 772 19.29 -50.45 23.66
C GLY A 772 17.97 -50.72 24.40
N ASN A 773 17.37 -49.72 25.04
CA ASN A 773 16.25 -49.90 25.97
C ASN A 773 14.88 -49.55 25.38
N ASN A 774 14.82 -49.12 24.10
CA ASN A 774 13.58 -48.91 23.31
C ASN A 774 12.52 -48.07 24.04
N ASN A 775 12.96 -47.04 24.77
CA ASN A 775 12.12 -46.37 25.74
C ASN A 775 11.43 -45.13 25.16
N SER A 776 10.12 -45.23 24.94
CA SER A 776 9.31 -44.10 24.51
C SER A 776 9.10 -43.08 25.62
N ASN A 777 9.92 -42.02 25.61
CA ASN A 777 9.69 -40.75 26.30
C ASN A 777 9.84 -40.78 27.83
N ASN A 778 11.06 -40.54 28.32
CA ASN A 778 11.25 -40.26 29.74
C ASN A 778 11.29 -38.74 30.00
N GLY A 779 10.20 -38.25 30.63
CA GLY A 779 10.17 -36.98 31.36
C GLY A 779 11.21 -36.94 32.50
N LYS A 780 11.06 -36.04 33.47
CA LYS A 780 11.98 -35.75 34.61
C LYS A 780 12.67 -36.94 35.32
N VAL A 781 12.25 -38.19 35.09
CA VAL A 781 12.69 -39.41 35.78
C VAL A 781 14.16 -39.80 35.54
N LEU A 782 14.82 -39.34 34.48
CA LEU A 782 16.21 -39.74 34.13
C LEU A 782 17.23 -38.60 34.15
N ARG A 783 16.83 -37.40 34.59
CA ARG A 783 17.60 -36.17 34.42
C ARG A 783 17.28 -35.21 35.54
N GLU A 784 18.28 -34.45 35.95
CA GLU A 784 18.09 -33.32 36.86
C GLU A 784 17.61 -32.09 36.08
N THR A 785 16.84 -31.20 36.74
CA THR A 785 16.65 -29.82 36.27
C THR A 785 17.86 -28.94 36.62
N LEU A 786 17.96 -27.74 36.03
CA LEU A 786 19.03 -26.81 36.39
C LEU A 786 18.93 -26.44 37.87
N SER A 787 17.73 -26.18 38.37
CA SER A 787 17.49 -25.87 39.79
C SER A 787 17.99 -26.98 40.72
N GLU A 788 17.78 -28.25 40.36
CA GLU A 788 18.24 -29.42 41.13
C GLU A 788 19.77 -29.48 41.15
N THR A 789 20.42 -29.35 40.00
CA THR A 789 21.90 -29.36 39.94
C THR A 789 22.51 -28.19 40.70
N CYS A 790 21.94 -26.98 40.61
CA CYS A 790 22.43 -25.83 41.35
C CYS A 790 22.29 -26.04 42.87
N THR A 791 21.15 -26.56 43.31
CA THR A 791 20.91 -26.86 44.74
C THR A 791 21.89 -27.92 45.25
N ARG A 792 22.01 -29.04 44.54
CA ARG A 792 22.92 -30.13 44.90
C ARG A 792 24.38 -29.66 44.97
N ARG A 793 24.87 -28.93 43.96
CA ARG A 793 26.24 -28.41 43.97
C ARG A 793 26.46 -27.39 45.10
N ARG A 794 25.46 -26.59 45.45
CA ARG A 794 25.55 -25.70 46.62
C ARG A 794 25.62 -26.47 47.93
N ASP A 795 24.85 -27.54 48.08
CA ASP A 795 24.90 -28.43 49.26
C ASP A 795 26.27 -29.15 49.38
N GLU A 796 26.95 -29.39 48.25
CA GLU A 796 28.35 -29.86 48.19
C GLU A 796 29.38 -28.76 48.52
N GLY A 797 28.94 -27.56 48.90
CA GLY A 797 29.78 -26.42 49.28
C GLY A 797 30.29 -25.59 48.10
N ARG A 798 29.71 -25.74 46.89
CA ARG A 798 30.06 -24.90 45.74
C ARG A 798 29.23 -23.62 45.76
N ASN A 799 29.87 -22.45 45.83
CA ASN A 799 29.15 -21.16 45.81
C ASN A 799 28.64 -20.80 44.39
N ILE A 800 27.59 -21.48 43.92
CA ILE A 800 26.92 -21.23 42.64
C ILE A 800 26.06 -19.96 42.72
N ILE A 801 26.30 -18.98 41.84
CA ILE A 801 25.53 -17.73 41.77
C ILE A 801 24.53 -17.76 40.61
N VAL A 802 24.93 -18.33 39.47
CA VAL A 802 24.11 -18.40 38.25
C VAL A 802 24.21 -19.79 37.65
N GLY A 803 23.13 -20.27 37.05
CA GLY A 803 23.11 -21.48 36.25
C GLY A 803 22.35 -21.29 34.93
N ILE A 804 22.72 -22.04 33.90
CA ILE A 804 21.98 -22.15 32.62
C ILE A 804 21.99 -23.58 32.07
N ASN A 805 21.03 -23.91 31.21
CA ASN A 805 21.12 -25.07 30.32
C ASN A 805 22.21 -24.86 29.25
N THR A 806 22.77 -25.95 28.72
CA THR A 806 23.82 -25.87 27.69
C THR A 806 23.63 -26.80 26.49
N GLY A 807 24.56 -27.71 26.25
CA GLY A 807 24.59 -28.62 25.12
C GLY A 807 23.36 -29.50 25.00
N PHE A 808 23.10 -29.89 23.76
CA PHE A 808 21.98 -30.76 23.42
C PHE A 808 22.11 -32.15 24.03
N PHE A 809 20.98 -32.84 23.97
CA PHE A 809 20.84 -34.23 24.31
C PHE A 809 19.71 -34.82 23.45
N ASN A 810 19.64 -36.13 23.36
CA ASN A 810 18.48 -36.77 22.79
C ASN A 810 17.33 -36.70 23.81
N SER A 811 16.23 -36.00 23.50
CA SER A 811 15.11 -35.85 24.44
C SER A 811 14.30 -37.14 24.67
N HIS A 812 14.43 -38.13 23.78
CA HIS A 812 13.81 -39.45 23.92
C HIS A 812 14.61 -40.33 24.88
N ASP A 813 15.91 -40.39 24.66
CA ASP A 813 16.83 -41.34 25.29
C ASP A 813 17.66 -40.71 26.42
N GLY A 814 17.65 -39.40 26.61
CA GLY A 814 18.41 -38.73 27.67
C GLY A 814 19.93 -38.86 27.55
N PHE A 815 20.51 -39.17 26.38
CA PHE A 815 21.98 -39.17 26.23
C PHE A 815 22.52 -37.84 25.66
N PRO A 816 23.69 -37.36 26.10
CA PRO A 816 24.27 -36.10 25.63
C PRO A 816 24.65 -36.07 24.14
N ARG A 817 24.65 -34.88 23.54
CA ARG A 817 25.07 -34.62 22.15
C ARG A 817 26.06 -33.45 22.12
N GLY A 818 27.33 -33.76 21.89
CA GLY A 818 28.45 -32.83 21.97
C GLY A 818 29.40 -33.21 23.11
N MET A 819 30.64 -32.74 23.04
CA MET A 819 31.65 -33.00 24.06
C MET A 819 31.32 -32.25 25.36
N HIS A 820 31.57 -32.91 26.49
CA HIS A 820 31.35 -32.39 27.84
C HIS A 820 32.56 -32.72 28.72
N ILE A 821 33.20 -31.69 29.27
CA ILE A 821 34.40 -31.78 30.12
C ILE A 821 34.12 -31.09 31.44
N GLU A 822 34.40 -31.76 32.56
CA GLU A 822 34.20 -31.23 33.93
C GLU A 822 35.51 -31.23 34.72
N GLU A 823 36.02 -30.07 35.13
CA GLU A 823 37.29 -29.93 35.87
C GLU A 823 38.48 -30.69 35.20
N GLY A 824 38.46 -30.71 33.86
CA GLY A 824 39.39 -31.42 32.98
C GLY A 824 39.05 -32.88 32.70
N GLU A 825 38.07 -33.48 33.38
CA GLU A 825 37.63 -34.86 33.16
C GLU A 825 36.88 -34.99 31.82
N PRO A 826 37.26 -35.93 30.93
CA PRO A 826 36.51 -36.22 29.71
C PRO A 826 35.23 -37.03 30.01
N VAL A 827 34.20 -36.36 30.52
CA VAL A 827 32.94 -37.01 30.93
C VAL A 827 32.19 -37.59 29.74
N PHE A 828 32.15 -36.90 28.59
CA PHE A 828 31.53 -37.46 27.39
C PHE A 828 32.14 -36.88 26.12
N ILE A 829 32.51 -37.78 25.20
CA ILE A 829 33.06 -37.41 23.90
C ILE A 829 32.47 -38.32 22.83
N ASN A 830 31.70 -37.73 21.91
CA ASN A 830 31.10 -38.47 20.81
C ASN A 830 32.13 -39.08 19.88
N ASN A 831 31.74 -40.20 19.28
CA ASN A 831 32.47 -40.86 18.23
C ASN A 831 32.62 -39.98 16.97
N PRO A 832 33.65 -40.23 16.15
CA PRO A 832 33.97 -39.40 14.99
C PRO A 832 32.82 -39.22 14.01
N TYR A 833 31.98 -40.24 13.83
CA TYR A 833 30.85 -40.15 12.90
C TYR A 833 29.79 -39.18 13.36
N VAL A 834 29.35 -39.30 14.62
CA VAL A 834 28.41 -38.35 15.20
C VAL A 834 28.98 -36.94 15.14
N ARG A 835 30.27 -36.76 15.43
CA ARG A 835 30.97 -35.46 15.29
C ARG A 835 30.97 -34.91 13.87
N SER A 836 31.02 -35.79 12.86
CA SER A 836 31.04 -35.39 11.44
C SER A 836 29.67 -34.99 10.88
N ILE A 837 28.59 -35.62 11.35
CA ILE A 837 27.22 -35.37 10.84
C ILE A 837 26.47 -34.30 11.63
N LEU A 838 26.82 -34.10 12.90
CA LEU A 838 26.20 -33.09 13.78
C LEU A 838 26.91 -31.75 13.64
N THR A 839 26.66 -31.06 12.52
CA THR A 839 27.26 -29.77 12.19
C THR A 839 26.87 -28.65 13.17
N ASN A 840 25.73 -28.78 13.83
CA ASN A 840 25.21 -27.89 14.87
C ASN A 840 25.74 -28.21 16.28
N HIS A 841 26.88 -28.89 16.42
CA HIS A 841 27.55 -29.07 17.73
C HIS A 841 29.05 -28.79 17.63
N VAL A 842 29.47 -28.17 16.52
CA VAL A 842 30.87 -27.97 16.12
C VAL A 842 31.60 -26.94 16.99
N TRP A 843 30.85 -26.02 17.58
CA TRP A 843 31.35 -24.94 18.42
C TRP A 843 31.06 -25.24 19.88
N GLY A 844 31.78 -24.64 20.82
CA GLY A 844 31.49 -24.84 22.24
C GLY A 844 32.14 -23.79 23.13
N PHE A 845 31.60 -23.64 24.33
CA PHE A 845 32.22 -22.82 25.37
C PHE A 845 33.37 -23.59 25.99
N THR A 846 34.58 -23.02 25.97
CA THR A 846 35.73 -23.58 26.69
C THR A 846 36.31 -22.53 27.63
N PHE A 847 36.50 -22.91 28.89
CA PHE A 847 37.28 -22.14 29.87
C PHE A 847 38.49 -22.97 30.29
N PHE A 848 39.69 -22.43 30.05
CA PHE A 848 40.95 -23.10 30.34
C PHE A 848 41.41 -22.84 31.77
N ASP A 849 42.34 -23.67 32.29
CA ASP A 849 42.91 -23.48 33.64
C ASP A 849 43.62 -22.14 33.81
N ASN A 850 44.15 -21.58 32.72
CA ASN A 850 44.77 -20.24 32.70
C ASN A 850 43.74 -19.10 32.60
N ARG A 851 42.44 -19.38 32.78
CA ARG A 851 41.30 -18.46 32.72
C ARG A 851 41.00 -17.84 31.36
N THR A 852 41.68 -18.27 30.28
CA THR A 852 41.29 -17.84 28.93
C THR A 852 40.02 -18.56 28.47
N VAL A 853 39.27 -17.90 27.58
CA VAL A 853 37.99 -18.39 27.05
C VAL A 853 38.09 -18.58 25.55
N SER A 854 37.45 -19.62 25.02
CA SER A 854 37.37 -19.86 23.58
C SER A 854 35.99 -20.38 23.18
N PHE A 855 35.53 -19.97 21.99
CA PHE A 855 34.31 -20.46 21.32
C PHE A 855 34.63 -21.25 20.04
N GLU A 856 35.86 -21.74 19.90
CA GLU A 856 36.36 -22.36 18.68
C GLU A 856 35.90 -23.80 18.47
N LYS A 857 36.18 -24.31 17.26
CA LYS A 857 35.96 -25.71 16.91
C LYS A 857 36.83 -26.63 17.75
N ARG A 858 36.35 -27.85 17.95
CA ARG A 858 36.95 -28.88 18.79
C ARG A 858 37.29 -30.15 18.01
N ASP A 859 38.45 -30.72 18.29
CA ASP A 859 38.91 -32.00 17.75
C ASP A 859 39.52 -32.86 18.86
N PHE A 860 39.21 -34.16 18.86
CA PHE A 860 39.58 -35.08 19.94
C PHE A 860 40.29 -36.31 19.41
N THR A 861 41.42 -36.61 20.06
CA THR A 861 42.18 -37.85 19.92
C THR A 861 42.62 -38.35 21.29
N GLY A 862 42.28 -39.60 21.61
CA GLY A 862 42.84 -40.33 22.74
C GLY A 862 43.94 -41.27 22.30
N LYS A 863 44.93 -41.55 23.16
CA LYS A 863 46.02 -42.48 22.86
C LYS A 863 46.33 -43.39 24.04
N LEU A 864 46.57 -44.67 23.76
CA LEU A 864 47.18 -45.65 24.65
C LEU A 864 48.58 -46.00 24.11
N LYS A 865 49.64 -45.75 24.88
CA LYS A 865 51.01 -46.08 24.51
C LYS A 865 51.45 -47.37 25.20
N VAL A 866 51.87 -48.34 24.39
CA VAL A 866 52.42 -49.63 24.84
C VAL A 866 53.85 -49.72 24.30
N GLY A 867 54.83 -49.60 25.19
CA GLY A 867 56.22 -49.44 24.79
C GLY A 867 56.41 -48.19 23.93
N THR A 868 56.90 -48.33 22.70
CA THR A 868 57.10 -47.23 21.75
C THR A 868 55.92 -47.02 20.80
N LYS A 869 54.86 -47.83 20.88
CA LYS A 869 53.74 -47.80 19.94
C LYS A 869 52.52 -47.09 20.54
N GLU A 870 51.86 -46.27 19.74
CA GLU A 870 50.63 -45.55 20.11
C GLU A 870 49.41 -46.18 19.43
N TYR A 871 48.33 -46.37 20.21
CA TYR A 871 47.04 -46.85 19.74
C TYR A 871 45.96 -45.80 20.05
N GLU A 872 45.30 -45.29 19.02
CA GLU A 872 44.29 -44.25 19.19
C GLU A 872 42.95 -44.80 19.69
N TYR A 873 42.23 -43.98 20.46
CA TYR A 873 40.80 -44.15 20.75
C TYR A 873 40.06 -42.84 20.50
N TYR A 874 38.78 -42.94 20.13
CA TYR A 874 38.11 -41.83 19.42
C TYR A 874 36.90 -41.23 20.14
N SER A 875 36.50 -41.83 21.25
CA SER A 875 35.33 -41.43 22.05
C SER A 875 35.49 -41.86 23.52
N VAL A 876 34.73 -41.20 24.38
CA VAL A 876 34.68 -41.47 25.81
C VAL A 876 33.22 -41.53 26.26
N ASN A 877 32.84 -42.62 26.93
CA ASN A 877 31.49 -42.90 27.42
C ASN A 877 30.39 -42.83 26.34
N ASP A 878 30.74 -43.00 25.06
CA ASP A 878 29.79 -43.03 23.95
C ASP A 878 29.27 -44.45 23.65
N THR A 879 28.32 -44.53 22.73
CA THR A 879 27.70 -45.77 22.24
C THR A 879 28.69 -46.83 21.80
N ILE A 880 28.25 -48.08 21.89
CA ILE A 880 29.00 -49.29 21.56
C ILE A 880 29.72 -49.14 20.22
N VAL A 881 30.99 -49.57 20.17
CA VAL A 881 31.70 -49.87 18.92
C VAL A 881 30.82 -50.79 18.07
N ARG A 882 30.12 -50.25 17.06
CA ARG A 882 29.17 -51.02 16.26
C ARG A 882 29.94 -52.02 15.39
N LEU A 883 29.95 -53.28 15.83
CA LEU A 883 30.65 -54.41 15.18
C LEU A 883 30.15 -54.72 13.75
N SER A 884 29.09 -54.07 13.26
CA SER A 884 28.43 -54.44 11.99
C SER A 884 27.85 -53.27 11.17
N GLY A 885 28.16 -52.01 11.49
CA GLY A 885 27.60 -50.85 10.78
C GLY A 885 28.64 -49.80 10.44
N LYS A 886 28.70 -49.38 9.18
CA LYS A 886 29.46 -48.19 8.79
C LYS A 886 28.82 -46.93 9.40
N PRO A 887 29.64 -45.97 9.84
CA PRO A 887 31.09 -46.07 10.01
C PRO A 887 31.49 -46.71 11.34
N SER A 888 32.48 -47.62 11.28
CA SER A 888 33.08 -48.27 12.44
C SER A 888 34.34 -47.53 12.87
N TYR A 889 34.35 -47.02 14.10
CA TYR A 889 35.58 -46.71 14.85
C TYR A 889 35.85 -47.90 15.77
N ASP A 890 37.11 -48.22 16.01
CA ASP A 890 37.52 -49.52 16.57
C ASP A 890 37.87 -49.47 18.06
N ALA A 891 37.89 -48.30 18.69
CA ALA A 891 38.23 -48.12 20.11
C ALA A 891 37.41 -47.01 20.81
N ASN A 892 36.81 -47.35 21.95
CA ASN A 892 36.08 -46.44 22.85
C ASN A 892 36.54 -46.63 24.31
N LEU A 893 36.66 -45.52 25.04
CA LEU A 893 37.01 -45.53 26.47
C LEU A 893 35.75 -45.39 27.32
N TYR A 894 35.58 -46.25 28.31
CA TYR A 894 34.57 -46.11 29.36
C TYR A 894 35.24 -45.78 30.69
N THR A 895 34.61 -44.90 31.46
CA THR A 895 35.09 -44.40 32.76
C THR A 895 34.05 -44.69 33.84
N PHE A 896 34.33 -44.31 35.09
CA PHE A 896 33.39 -44.45 36.20
C PHE A 896 32.05 -43.74 36.00
N ARG A 897 31.99 -42.74 35.11
CA ARG A 897 30.74 -42.03 34.75
C ARG A 897 29.78 -42.91 33.95
N TYR A 898 30.26 -43.95 33.27
CA TYR A 898 29.43 -44.86 32.49
C TYR A 898 29.07 -46.10 33.31
N VAL A 899 28.07 -45.95 34.18
CA VAL A 899 27.63 -47.01 35.12
C VAL A 899 26.73 -48.04 34.46
N LYS A 900 26.71 -49.28 34.96
CA LYS A 900 25.92 -50.39 34.38
C LYS A 900 24.41 -50.12 34.40
N GLU A 901 23.89 -49.69 35.54
CA GLU A 901 22.49 -49.33 35.74
C GLU A 901 22.40 -47.85 36.14
N PRO A 902 22.31 -46.91 35.17
CA PRO A 902 22.25 -45.48 35.47
C PRO A 902 20.99 -45.09 36.26
N HIS A 903 19.87 -45.77 36.00
CA HIS A 903 18.62 -45.61 36.73
C HIS A 903 17.92 -46.95 36.86
N PRO A 904 17.02 -47.13 37.85
CA PRO A 904 16.26 -48.36 38.02
C PRO A 904 15.59 -48.82 36.72
N GLY A 905 15.91 -50.02 36.27
CA GLY A 905 15.33 -50.61 35.06
C GLY A 905 15.92 -50.12 33.73
N LEU A 906 16.96 -49.29 33.75
CA LEU A 906 17.75 -48.93 32.58
C LEU A 906 19.16 -49.50 32.68
N THR A 907 19.63 -50.13 31.61
CA THR A 907 21.03 -50.59 31.52
C THR A 907 21.75 -49.78 30.45
N ASN A 908 22.96 -49.31 30.75
CA ASN A 908 23.88 -48.81 29.74
C ASN A 908 24.52 -50.01 29.05
N PRO A 909 24.28 -50.27 27.75
CA PRO A 909 24.82 -51.47 27.13
C PRO A 909 26.26 -51.22 26.65
N ILE A 910 27.11 -52.24 26.78
CA ILE A 910 28.45 -52.31 26.18
C ILE A 910 28.50 -53.57 25.30
N GLY A 911 29.07 -53.46 24.09
CA GLY A 911 29.10 -54.55 23.13
C GLY A 911 29.92 -55.74 23.61
N THR A 912 29.33 -56.92 23.68
CA THR A 912 29.90 -58.11 24.36
C THR A 912 30.95 -58.89 23.56
N LYS A 913 31.23 -58.49 22.31
CA LYS A 913 32.19 -59.16 21.41
C LYS A 913 33.37 -58.24 21.07
N ALA A 914 34.20 -57.94 22.05
CA ALA A 914 35.35 -57.05 21.90
C ALA A 914 36.51 -57.47 22.82
N LEU A 915 37.69 -56.91 22.61
CA LEU A 915 38.76 -56.94 23.59
C LEU A 915 38.53 -55.82 24.60
N PHE A 916 38.52 -56.14 25.88
CA PHE A 916 38.42 -55.16 26.95
C PHE A 916 39.73 -55.12 27.73
N ILE A 917 40.32 -53.93 27.81
CA ILE A 917 41.53 -53.66 28.58
C ILE A 917 41.13 -52.74 29.73
N ILE A 918 41.31 -53.22 30.95
CA ILE A 918 41.03 -52.44 32.17
C ILE A 918 42.36 -51.91 32.68
N GLY A 919 42.45 -50.60 32.82
CA GLY A 919 43.63 -49.91 33.34
C GLY A 919 43.31 -49.06 34.56
N LYS A 920 44.32 -48.86 35.41
CA LYS A 920 44.26 -47.98 36.58
C LYS A 920 45.39 -46.97 36.54
N ASN A 921 45.02 -45.69 36.51
CA ASN A 921 45.93 -44.55 36.55
C ASN A 921 46.35 -44.23 37.99
N ASN A 922 47.46 -43.50 38.14
CA ASN A 922 47.84 -42.91 39.43
C ASN A 922 46.92 -41.77 39.89
N GLN A 923 46.22 -41.13 38.95
CA GLN A 923 45.30 -40.02 39.17
C GLN A 923 44.18 -40.02 38.11
N PRO A 924 43.07 -39.28 38.30
CA PRO A 924 41.99 -39.23 37.32
C PRO A 924 42.48 -38.71 35.97
N LEU A 925 41.99 -39.31 34.89
CA LEU A 925 42.33 -38.90 33.53
C LEU A 925 41.81 -37.48 33.26
N LYS A 926 42.66 -36.62 32.71
CA LYS A 926 42.28 -35.27 32.28
C LYS A 926 42.66 -35.01 30.84
N VAL A 927 41.85 -34.20 30.15
CA VAL A 927 42.18 -33.74 28.80
C VAL A 927 43.33 -32.74 28.84
N ASN A 928 44.16 -32.74 27.79
CA ASN A 928 45.26 -31.79 27.59
C ASN A 928 46.25 -31.73 28.76
N SER A 929 46.45 -32.86 29.45
CA SER A 929 47.29 -32.95 30.65
C SER A 929 48.49 -33.91 30.46
N GLY A 930 48.84 -34.20 29.21
CA GLY A 930 49.94 -35.11 28.85
C GLY A 930 49.61 -36.58 29.04
N ASP A 931 50.66 -37.39 29.17
CA ASP A 931 50.58 -38.84 29.35
C ASP A 931 50.38 -39.20 30.83
N PHE A 932 49.42 -40.09 31.12
CA PHE A 932 49.14 -40.62 32.44
C PHE A 932 49.67 -42.05 32.56
N GLU A 933 50.51 -42.29 33.57
CA GLU A 933 50.97 -43.64 33.90
C GLU A 933 49.82 -44.52 34.39
N ALA A 934 49.64 -45.67 33.76
CA ALA A 934 48.59 -46.63 34.06
C ALA A 934 49.15 -48.04 34.19
N THR A 935 48.48 -48.85 35.02
CA THR A 935 48.75 -50.29 35.12
C THR A 935 47.56 -51.07 34.59
N ILE A 936 47.81 -52.03 33.69
CA ILE A 936 46.75 -52.92 33.21
C ILE A 936 46.34 -53.86 34.35
N THR A 937 45.11 -53.76 34.84
CA THR A 937 44.61 -54.55 35.96
C THR A 937 43.92 -55.83 35.50
N LYS A 938 43.34 -55.82 34.29
CA LYS A 938 42.66 -56.98 33.71
C LYS A 938 42.56 -56.84 32.19
N ILE A 939 42.60 -57.98 31.49
CA ILE A 939 42.29 -58.09 30.06
C ILE A 939 41.21 -59.15 29.91
N ILE A 940 40.15 -58.86 29.15
CA ILE A 940 39.06 -59.79 28.85
C ILE A 940 38.91 -59.86 27.33
N ASP A 941 39.20 -61.01 26.73
CA ASP A 941 39.05 -61.20 25.29
C ASP A 941 37.71 -61.87 24.97
N GLY A 942 36.72 -61.06 24.58
CA GLY A 942 35.39 -61.50 24.16
C GLY A 942 35.23 -61.61 22.65
N ARG A 943 36.30 -61.50 21.85
CA ARG A 943 36.15 -61.45 20.38
C ARG A 943 35.71 -62.80 19.81
N GLY A 944 36.10 -63.90 20.45
CA GLY A 944 35.71 -65.27 20.09
C GLY A 944 34.48 -65.82 20.82
N THR A 945 34.02 -65.18 21.91
CA THR A 945 32.90 -65.65 22.74
C THR A 945 32.21 -64.48 23.43
N THR A 946 30.90 -64.56 23.64
CA THR A 946 30.16 -63.52 24.38
C THR A 946 30.66 -63.46 25.83
N VAL A 947 31.16 -62.31 26.26
CA VAL A 947 31.59 -62.05 27.65
C VAL A 947 30.74 -60.96 28.30
N GLU A 948 30.65 -60.97 29.63
CA GLU A 948 30.11 -59.83 30.37
C GLU A 948 31.07 -58.64 30.25
N ALA A 949 30.55 -57.51 29.78
CA ALA A 949 31.34 -56.29 29.64
C ALA A 949 31.71 -55.71 31.02
N PRO A 950 32.97 -55.31 31.22
CA PRO A 950 33.40 -54.74 32.49
C PRO A 950 32.94 -53.29 32.65
N TYR A 951 32.52 -52.93 33.86
CA TYR A 951 32.27 -51.57 34.31
C TYR A 951 33.22 -51.24 35.45
N VAL A 952 33.62 -49.98 35.56
CA VAL A 952 34.52 -49.49 36.61
C VAL A 952 33.79 -48.47 37.48
N THR A 953 34.17 -48.38 38.75
CA THR A 953 33.58 -47.43 39.71
C THR A 953 34.60 -46.48 40.32
N ASP A 954 35.90 -46.78 40.21
CA ASP A 954 36.99 -45.91 40.66
C ASP A 954 37.29 -44.85 39.58
N LYS A 955 37.41 -43.58 39.99
CA LYS A 955 37.74 -42.44 39.13
C LYS A 955 39.11 -42.54 38.44
N ASN A 956 39.98 -43.39 38.94
CA ASN A 956 41.29 -43.65 38.34
C ASN A 956 41.26 -44.84 37.37
N GLU A 957 40.15 -45.56 37.27
CA GLU A 957 40.02 -46.75 36.41
C GLU A 957 39.29 -46.44 35.12
N TRP A 958 39.65 -47.18 34.08
CA TRP A 958 39.03 -47.07 32.76
C TRP A 958 38.97 -48.43 32.08
N VAL A 959 38.03 -48.56 31.16
CA VAL A 959 37.87 -49.72 30.28
C VAL A 959 38.02 -49.26 28.84
N LEU A 960 39.05 -49.74 28.16
CA LEU A 960 39.18 -49.56 26.73
C LEU A 960 38.56 -50.76 26.01
N GLN A 961 37.46 -50.52 25.31
CA GLN A 961 36.84 -51.50 24.40
C GLN A 961 37.49 -51.35 23.02
N VAL A 962 38.10 -52.43 22.50
CA VAL A 962 38.80 -52.44 21.21
C VAL A 962 38.34 -53.59 20.32
N THR A 963 38.27 -53.36 19.02
CA THR A 963 37.87 -54.34 18.00
C THR A 963 38.82 -54.31 16.79
N GLY A 964 38.65 -55.24 15.85
CA GLY A 964 39.45 -55.32 14.61
C GLY A 964 40.95 -55.58 14.84
N ASP A 965 41.76 -55.23 13.85
CA ASP A 965 43.22 -55.47 13.82
C ASP A 965 43.93 -54.87 15.05
N LYS A 966 43.44 -53.73 15.55
CA LYS A 966 43.96 -53.07 16.76
C LYS A 966 43.83 -53.98 17.98
N ALA A 967 42.73 -54.71 18.11
CA ALA A 967 42.55 -55.66 19.19
C ALA A 967 43.45 -56.89 19.02
N ASP A 968 43.66 -57.36 17.78
CA ASP A 968 44.55 -58.50 17.50
C ASP A 968 45.99 -58.19 17.90
N GLU A 969 46.40 -56.95 17.71
CA GLU A 969 47.72 -56.51 18.08
C GLU A 969 47.86 -56.30 19.60
N LEU A 970 46.90 -55.63 20.23
CA LEU A 970 46.95 -55.34 21.66
C LEU A 970 46.94 -56.62 22.53
N VAL A 971 46.20 -57.65 22.14
CA VAL A 971 46.16 -58.91 22.91
C VAL A 971 47.50 -59.66 22.89
N GLN A 972 48.31 -59.49 21.85
CA GLN A 972 49.63 -60.13 21.74
C GLN A 972 50.71 -59.38 22.51
N ASN A 973 50.52 -58.06 22.70
CA ASN A 973 51.54 -57.16 23.24
C ASN A 973 51.27 -56.69 24.67
N LEU A 974 50.08 -56.97 25.24
CA LEU A 974 49.72 -56.61 26.61
C LEU A 974 49.39 -57.82 27.47
N LYS A 975 49.82 -57.78 28.73
CA LYS A 975 49.39 -58.67 29.81
C LYS A 975 49.00 -57.88 31.05
N THR A 976 48.19 -58.49 31.91
CA THR A 976 47.88 -57.95 33.24
C THR A 976 49.19 -57.66 34.00
N GLY A 977 49.27 -56.47 34.61
CA GLY A 977 50.43 -55.97 35.33
C GLY A 977 51.35 -55.06 34.51
N ASP A 978 51.19 -55.01 33.18
CA ASP A 978 52.00 -54.13 32.33
C ASP A 978 51.75 -52.65 32.65
N LYS A 979 52.83 -51.87 32.51
CA LYS A 979 52.80 -50.41 32.60
C LYS A 979 52.59 -49.82 31.20
N VAL A 980 51.63 -48.91 31.09
CA VAL A 980 51.25 -48.23 29.85
C VAL A 980 51.04 -46.76 30.14
N GLN A 981 51.02 -45.93 29.09
CA GLN A 981 50.63 -44.53 29.21
C GLN A 981 49.32 -44.29 28.48
N ILE A 982 48.43 -43.47 29.04
CA ILE A 982 47.17 -43.08 28.40
C ILE A 982 47.04 -41.55 28.40
N SER A 983 46.56 -40.98 27.30
CA SER A 983 46.36 -39.53 27.17
C SER A 983 45.05 -39.23 26.44
N ALA A 984 44.43 -38.12 26.81
CA ALA A 984 43.26 -37.55 26.13
C ALA A 984 43.59 -36.14 25.65
N GLU A 985 43.55 -35.89 24.34
CA GLU A 985 43.80 -34.56 23.77
C GLU A 985 42.52 -34.01 23.13
N LEU A 986 42.13 -32.82 23.55
CA LEU A 986 41.01 -32.04 23.01
C LEU A 986 41.54 -30.68 22.52
N LYS A 987 41.78 -30.59 21.22
CA LYS A 987 42.24 -29.35 20.58
C LYS A 987 41.06 -28.40 20.37
N ILE A 988 41.20 -27.15 20.82
CA ILE A 988 40.20 -26.08 20.67
C ILE A 988 40.79 -24.99 19.78
N GLY A 989 40.35 -24.94 18.52
CA GLY A 989 40.98 -24.12 17.48
C GLY A 989 42.42 -24.57 17.27
N SER A 990 43.39 -23.71 17.60
CA SER A 990 44.82 -24.03 17.62
C SER A 990 45.37 -24.39 19.00
N SER A 991 44.56 -24.29 20.06
CA SER A 991 44.98 -24.47 21.46
C SER A 991 44.87 -25.92 21.93
N THR A 992 45.87 -26.36 22.68
CA THR A 992 45.88 -27.61 23.48
C THR A 992 46.13 -27.32 24.96
N ASN A 993 45.77 -26.11 25.43
CA ASN A 993 45.90 -25.76 26.84
C ASN A 993 45.04 -26.68 27.73
N PRO A 994 45.43 -26.94 28.99
CA PRO A 994 44.59 -27.65 29.95
C PRO A 994 43.20 -27.00 30.08
N ILE A 995 42.17 -27.82 29.88
CA ILE A 995 40.77 -27.38 29.88
C ILE A 995 40.22 -27.58 31.29
N LYS A 996 39.60 -26.53 31.84
CA LYS A 996 38.85 -26.64 33.08
C LYS A 996 37.44 -27.15 32.78
N VAL A 997 36.72 -26.44 31.92
CA VAL A 997 35.36 -26.85 31.51
C VAL A 997 35.15 -26.66 30.01
N HIS A 998 34.33 -27.54 29.44
CA HIS A 998 33.88 -27.41 28.05
C HIS A 998 32.48 -27.99 27.88
N ASN A 999 31.58 -27.20 27.28
CA ASN A 999 30.29 -27.67 26.77
C ASN A 999 30.15 -27.31 25.29
N SER A 1000 29.74 -28.29 24.47
CA SER A 1000 29.36 -28.02 23.09
C SER A 1000 28.09 -27.16 23.01
N SER A 1001 28.02 -26.32 21.98
CA SER A 1001 26.96 -25.37 21.67
C SER A 1001 26.35 -25.66 20.30
N MET A 1002 25.22 -25.03 19.97
CA MET A 1002 24.58 -25.15 18.66
C MET A 1002 25.43 -24.54 17.54
N TYR A 1003 25.52 -23.22 17.57
CA TYR A 1003 26.17 -22.41 16.55
C TYR A 1003 26.89 -21.24 17.20
N ARG A 1004 28.04 -20.86 16.63
CA ARG A 1004 28.61 -19.52 16.82
C ARG A 1004 28.04 -18.62 15.74
N TYR A 1005 27.16 -17.71 16.12
CA TYR A 1005 26.41 -16.88 15.17
C TYR A 1005 26.83 -15.41 15.19
N VAL A 1006 27.73 -15.04 16.09
CA VAL A 1006 28.48 -13.78 16.03
C VAL A 1006 29.97 -14.12 16.07
N TYR A 1007 30.68 -13.67 15.04
CA TYR A 1007 32.11 -13.85 14.88
C TYR A 1007 32.75 -12.51 14.59
N ASN A 1008 33.64 -12.05 15.47
CA ASN A 1008 34.30 -10.74 15.34
C ASN A 1008 33.32 -9.56 15.15
N GLY A 1009 32.19 -9.58 15.85
CA GLY A 1009 31.12 -8.58 15.76
C GLY A 1009 30.21 -8.73 14.54
N VAL A 1010 30.44 -9.72 13.69
CA VAL A 1010 29.70 -9.95 12.44
C VAL A 1010 28.73 -11.12 12.60
N TYR A 1011 27.51 -10.95 12.09
CA TYR A 1011 26.51 -12.01 12.03
C TYR A 1011 26.95 -13.15 11.10
N SER A 1012 26.85 -14.39 11.58
CA SER A 1012 27.07 -15.60 10.81
C SER A 1012 25.85 -16.50 10.92
N ALA A 1013 25.02 -16.50 9.89
CA ALA A 1013 23.81 -17.31 9.87
C ALA A 1013 24.11 -18.82 9.97
N PRO A 1014 23.23 -19.61 10.61
CA PRO A 1014 23.24 -21.06 10.48
C PRO A 1014 23.25 -21.52 9.01
N PRO A 1015 23.87 -22.66 8.68
CA PRO A 1015 23.94 -23.14 7.30
C PRO A 1015 22.58 -23.46 6.66
N LYS A 1016 21.58 -23.81 7.48
CA LYS A 1016 20.22 -24.09 7.02
C LYS A 1016 19.35 -22.86 7.25
N LYS A 1017 18.62 -22.46 6.22
CA LYS A 1017 17.69 -21.32 6.29
C LYS A 1017 16.61 -21.54 7.34
N GLU A 1018 16.04 -22.75 7.43
CA GLU A 1018 15.01 -23.04 8.43
C GLU A 1018 15.54 -22.82 9.85
N ASP A 1019 16.77 -23.25 10.14
CA ASP A 1019 17.39 -23.03 11.45
C ASP A 1019 17.63 -21.54 11.72
N ALA A 1020 18.05 -20.78 10.69
CA ALA A 1020 18.35 -19.36 10.80
C ALA A 1020 17.12 -18.50 11.11
N GLU A 1021 15.98 -18.83 10.48
CA GLU A 1021 14.71 -18.08 10.56
C GLU A 1021 13.76 -18.61 11.65
N THR A 1022 14.12 -19.71 12.31
CA THR A 1022 13.28 -20.28 13.36
C THR A 1022 13.28 -19.40 14.61
N ILE A 1023 12.11 -18.86 14.91
CA ILE A 1023 11.83 -18.06 16.11
C ILE A 1023 11.57 -18.99 17.29
N ASN A 1024 12.39 -18.89 18.34
CA ASN A 1024 12.27 -19.73 19.53
C ASN A 1024 12.86 -19.07 20.78
N PRO A 1025 12.56 -19.58 21.98
CA PRO A 1025 13.36 -19.31 23.17
C PRO A 1025 14.79 -19.79 22.98
N THR A 1026 15.76 -19.04 23.52
CA THR A 1026 17.20 -19.27 23.25
C THR A 1026 18.06 -19.01 24.47
N THR A 1027 19.10 -19.81 24.68
CA THR A 1027 20.16 -19.58 25.66
C THR A 1027 21.45 -19.23 24.94
N ASN A 1028 22.04 -18.08 25.26
CA ASN A 1028 23.22 -17.55 24.57
C ASN A 1028 24.31 -17.19 25.56
N LEU A 1029 25.55 -17.28 25.09
CA LEU A 1029 26.73 -16.83 25.82
C LEU A 1029 27.65 -16.11 24.85
N GLY A 1030 28.05 -14.89 25.20
CA GLY A 1030 28.96 -14.08 24.41
C GLY A 1030 30.05 -13.41 25.23
N MET A 1031 31.05 -12.90 24.52
CA MET A 1031 32.20 -12.19 25.07
C MET A 1031 32.37 -10.85 24.35
N THR A 1032 32.77 -9.84 25.12
CA THR A 1032 33.17 -8.52 24.63
C THR A 1032 34.52 -8.57 23.89
N GLN A 1033 34.78 -7.58 23.03
CA GLN A 1033 35.99 -7.57 22.18
C GLN A 1033 37.29 -7.55 23.00
N ASP A 1034 37.31 -6.80 24.11
CA ASP A 1034 38.45 -6.70 25.02
C ASP A 1034 38.59 -7.91 25.96
N LYS A 1035 37.64 -8.86 25.89
CA LYS A 1035 37.53 -10.06 26.73
C LYS A 1035 37.37 -9.76 28.23
N SER A 1036 36.99 -8.53 28.59
CA SER A 1036 36.83 -8.11 29.98
C SER A 1036 35.51 -8.61 30.57
N LYS A 1037 34.52 -8.92 29.73
CA LYS A 1037 33.16 -9.30 30.15
C LYS A 1037 32.58 -10.43 29.31
N ILE A 1038 32.05 -11.45 29.99
CA ILE A 1038 31.10 -12.44 29.43
C ILE A 1038 29.68 -11.96 29.72
N VAL A 1039 28.79 -12.14 28.75
CA VAL A 1039 27.34 -11.99 28.96
C VAL A 1039 26.64 -13.28 28.60
N ILE A 1040 25.87 -13.81 29.55
CA ILE A 1040 24.95 -14.91 29.32
C ILE A 1040 23.57 -14.28 29.19
N PHE A 1041 22.80 -14.61 28.15
CA PHE A 1041 21.43 -14.12 28.05
C PHE A 1041 20.45 -15.17 27.53
N CYS A 1042 19.31 -15.22 28.19
CA CYS A 1042 18.16 -16.04 27.82
C CYS A 1042 17.09 -15.16 27.18
N VAL A 1043 16.53 -15.65 26.08
CA VAL A 1043 15.39 -15.08 25.36
C VAL A 1043 14.22 -16.01 25.60
N ASP A 1044 13.15 -15.50 26.19
CA ASP A 1044 11.92 -16.28 26.37
C ASP A 1044 11.14 -16.40 25.06
N GLY A 1045 10.21 -17.34 24.95
CA GLY A 1045 9.48 -17.54 23.71
C GLY A 1045 8.30 -18.51 23.83
N ARG A 1046 7.54 -18.64 22.74
CA ARG A 1046 6.34 -19.51 22.63
C ARG A 1046 5.19 -19.14 23.57
N THR A 1047 5.05 -17.87 23.91
CA THR A 1047 3.92 -17.34 24.70
C THR A 1047 3.41 -16.04 24.09
N ASP A 1048 2.22 -15.58 24.46
CA ASP A 1048 1.67 -14.29 23.96
C ASP A 1048 2.50 -13.07 24.42
N SER A 1049 3.23 -13.22 25.53
CA SER A 1049 4.11 -12.19 26.09
C SER A 1049 5.54 -12.27 25.56
N ASP A 1050 5.93 -13.40 24.97
CA ASP A 1050 7.27 -13.66 24.48
C ASP A 1050 7.21 -14.56 23.25
N ARG A 1051 7.45 -13.97 22.08
CA ARG A 1051 7.43 -14.72 20.81
C ARG A 1051 8.64 -15.65 20.68
N GLY A 1052 9.79 -15.22 21.16
CA GLY A 1052 11.10 -15.76 20.82
C GLY A 1052 11.78 -14.94 19.74
N LEU A 1053 13.05 -15.26 19.48
CA LEU A 1053 13.87 -14.62 18.45
C LEU A 1053 14.47 -15.65 17.50
N ASP A 1054 14.63 -15.25 16.25
CA ASP A 1054 15.49 -15.93 15.28
C ASP A 1054 16.99 -15.58 15.51
N PHE A 1055 17.89 -16.10 14.67
CA PHE A 1055 19.33 -15.83 14.81
C PHE A 1055 19.74 -14.40 14.47
N TYR A 1056 19.08 -13.77 13.50
CA TYR A 1056 19.39 -12.40 13.10
C TYR A 1056 18.92 -11.41 14.17
N GLU A 1057 17.71 -11.59 14.69
CA GLU A 1057 17.17 -10.80 15.78
C GLU A 1057 18.01 -10.96 17.05
N ALA A 1058 18.44 -12.19 17.39
CA ALA A 1058 19.37 -12.42 18.49
C ALA A 1058 20.72 -11.72 18.25
N TYR A 1059 21.22 -11.65 17.01
CA TYR A 1059 22.41 -10.86 16.67
C TYR A 1059 22.19 -9.36 16.93
N ARG A 1060 21.01 -8.82 16.64
CA ARG A 1060 20.68 -7.40 16.94
C ARG A 1060 20.71 -7.12 18.44
N VAL A 1061 20.25 -8.06 19.26
CA VAL A 1061 20.44 -8.03 20.72
C VAL A 1061 21.93 -8.04 21.07
N CYS A 1062 22.72 -8.94 20.49
CA CYS A 1062 24.16 -9.05 20.74
C CYS A 1062 24.91 -7.73 20.46
N LYS A 1063 24.61 -7.08 19.33
CA LYS A 1063 25.19 -5.78 18.96
C LYS A 1063 24.90 -4.73 20.04
N LYS A 1064 23.67 -4.69 20.53
CA LYS A 1064 23.21 -3.73 21.53
C LYS A 1064 23.75 -4.02 22.94
N LEU A 1065 24.04 -5.29 23.25
CA LEU A 1065 24.78 -5.72 24.46
C LEU A 1065 26.32 -5.58 24.32
N GLY A 1066 26.84 -5.15 23.17
CA GLY A 1066 28.28 -4.96 22.95
C GLY A 1066 29.09 -6.24 22.79
N LEU A 1067 28.47 -7.34 22.33
CA LEU A 1067 29.12 -8.64 22.21
C LEU A 1067 29.86 -8.79 20.88
N TYR A 1068 31.07 -9.33 20.95
CA TYR A 1068 31.98 -9.50 19.81
C TYR A 1068 31.97 -10.94 19.28
N ASP A 1069 31.84 -11.93 20.17
CA ASP A 1069 31.68 -13.32 19.79
C ASP A 1069 30.57 -13.95 20.61
N VAL A 1070 29.68 -14.72 19.97
CA VAL A 1070 28.50 -15.29 20.63
C VAL A 1070 28.19 -16.69 20.10
N ILE A 1071 27.94 -17.59 21.03
CA ILE A 1071 27.41 -18.94 20.78
C ILE A 1071 26.00 -19.06 21.34
N ARG A 1072 25.22 -19.92 20.70
CA ARG A 1072 23.89 -20.32 21.17
C ARG A 1072 23.94 -21.77 21.65
N PHE A 1073 23.41 -22.04 22.84
CA PHE A 1073 23.24 -23.38 23.39
C PHE A 1073 21.91 -24.00 22.96
N ASP A 1074 21.54 -25.15 23.52
CA ASP A 1074 20.19 -25.71 23.35
C ASP A 1074 19.12 -24.69 23.79
N GLY A 1075 17.98 -24.70 23.10
CA GLY A 1075 16.94 -23.69 23.25
C GLY A 1075 15.54 -24.31 23.39
N GLY A 1076 14.52 -23.55 22.98
CA GLY A 1076 13.14 -23.97 23.17
C GLY A 1076 12.82 -24.21 24.65
N GLY A 1077 12.13 -25.31 24.96
CA GLY A 1077 11.78 -25.66 26.34
C GLY A 1077 12.94 -25.96 27.28
N SER A 1078 14.16 -26.12 26.75
CA SER A 1078 15.36 -26.26 27.56
C SER A 1078 15.87 -24.91 28.10
N THR A 1079 15.45 -23.78 27.52
CA THR A 1079 15.93 -22.42 27.86
C THR A 1079 15.57 -22.10 29.30
N VAL A 1080 16.58 -22.05 30.17
CA VAL A 1080 16.39 -21.73 31.60
C VAL A 1080 17.61 -21.02 32.15
N MET A 1081 17.35 -20.02 33.00
CA MET A 1081 18.34 -19.30 33.79
C MET A 1081 17.94 -19.31 35.26
N TRP A 1082 18.87 -19.70 36.11
CA TRP A 1082 18.71 -19.78 37.57
C TRP A 1082 19.71 -18.84 38.24
N THR A 1083 19.29 -18.22 39.35
CA THR A 1083 20.15 -17.34 40.16
C THR A 1083 19.99 -17.63 41.64
N TYR A 1084 21.05 -17.38 42.41
CA TYR A 1084 21.05 -17.43 43.87
C TYR A 1084 21.28 -16.04 44.46
N GLU A 1085 20.34 -15.57 45.27
CA GLU A 1085 20.42 -14.26 45.92
C GLU A 1085 19.69 -14.33 47.27
N ASN A 1086 20.21 -13.65 48.30
CA ASN A 1086 19.57 -13.54 49.61
C ASN A 1086 19.17 -14.90 50.25
N GLY A 1087 20.01 -15.93 50.04
CA GLY A 1087 19.76 -17.26 50.58
C GLY A 1087 18.82 -18.13 49.74
N ILE A 1088 18.26 -17.60 48.64
CA ILE A 1088 17.21 -18.25 47.85
C ILE A 1088 17.68 -18.44 46.41
N GLY A 1089 17.55 -19.68 45.92
CA GLY A 1089 17.76 -20.02 44.53
C GLY A 1089 16.46 -20.07 43.75
N LYS A 1090 16.39 -19.43 42.57
CA LYS A 1090 15.19 -19.49 41.72
C LYS A 1090 15.51 -19.36 40.23
N VAL A 1091 14.65 -19.97 39.41
CA VAL A 1091 14.54 -19.66 37.98
C VAL A 1091 14.00 -18.24 37.83
N ILE A 1092 14.61 -17.45 36.95
CA ILE A 1092 14.29 -16.03 36.77
C ILE A 1092 13.60 -15.70 35.44
N ASN A 1093 13.77 -16.53 34.42
CA ASN A 1093 13.09 -16.37 33.13
C ASN A 1093 11.81 -17.24 33.06
N HIS A 1094 10.96 -16.98 32.08
CA HIS A 1094 9.75 -17.77 31.84
C HIS A 1094 10.06 -18.98 30.95
N VAL A 1095 10.10 -20.16 31.56
CA VAL A 1095 10.29 -21.42 30.84
C VAL A 1095 9.09 -21.70 29.92
N SER A 1096 9.36 -22.09 28.67
CA SER A 1096 8.31 -22.22 27.65
C SER A 1096 7.46 -23.50 27.76
N ASP A 1097 7.95 -24.51 28.50
CA ASP A 1097 7.22 -25.77 28.66
C ASP A 1097 6.10 -25.61 29.70
N THR A 1098 4.88 -25.99 29.34
CA THR A 1098 3.70 -25.88 30.22
C THR A 1098 3.79 -26.71 31.51
N LYS A 1099 4.72 -27.68 31.56
CA LYS A 1099 4.99 -28.52 32.74
C LYS A 1099 6.06 -27.94 33.66
N GLY A 1100 6.56 -26.74 33.38
CA GLY A 1100 7.62 -26.08 34.12
C GLY A 1100 9.01 -26.38 33.55
N GLU A 1101 10.02 -26.22 34.41
CA GLU A 1101 11.43 -26.37 34.04
C GLU A 1101 11.73 -27.75 33.46
N ARG A 1102 12.36 -27.78 32.27
CA ARG A 1102 12.77 -29.01 31.61
C ARG A 1102 14.06 -29.55 32.22
N SER A 1103 14.04 -30.82 32.62
CA SER A 1103 15.26 -31.57 32.94
C SER A 1103 16.12 -31.77 31.69
N CYS A 1104 17.37 -31.32 31.71
CA CYS A 1104 18.36 -31.41 30.65
C CYS A 1104 19.55 -32.29 31.10
N MET A 1105 20.46 -32.64 30.18
CA MET A 1105 21.61 -33.49 30.51
C MET A 1105 22.82 -32.74 31.03
N ASN A 1106 23.00 -31.48 30.64
CA ASN A 1106 24.21 -30.75 30.94
C ASN A 1106 23.92 -29.27 31.15
N TYR A 1107 24.69 -28.69 32.05
CA TYR A 1107 24.52 -27.34 32.55
C TYR A 1107 25.86 -26.62 32.64
N LEU A 1108 25.79 -25.29 32.70
CA LEU A 1108 26.91 -24.42 33.06
C LEU A 1108 26.51 -23.61 34.29
N HIS A 1109 27.38 -23.62 35.29
CA HIS A 1109 27.27 -22.86 36.53
C HIS A 1109 28.37 -21.80 36.58
N VAL A 1110 28.01 -20.62 37.10
CA VAL A 1110 28.93 -19.53 37.41
C VAL A 1110 29.08 -19.44 38.91
N ARG A 1111 30.33 -19.40 39.36
CA ARG A 1111 30.71 -19.48 40.77
C ARG A 1111 31.59 -18.33 41.18
N VAL A 1112 31.51 -17.98 42.46
CA VAL A 1112 32.46 -17.08 43.11
C VAL A 1112 33.23 -17.87 44.16
N LEU A 1113 34.54 -18.01 43.95
CA LEU A 1113 35.46 -18.62 44.90
C LEU A 1113 35.53 -17.78 46.18
N GLU A 1114 35.51 -18.45 47.33
CA GLU A 1114 35.64 -17.80 48.64
C GLU A 1114 37.05 -17.21 48.84
#